data_AF-X6MVU8-F1
#
_entry.id   AF-X6MVU8-F1
#
_cell.length_a   1.000
_cell.length_b   1.000
_cell.length_c   1.000
_cell.angle_alpha   90.00
_cell.angle_beta   90.00
_cell.angle_gamma   90.00
#
_symmetry.space_group_name_H-M   'P 1'
#
loop_
_entity.id
_entity.type
_entity.pdbx_description
1 polymer ?
#
loop_
_entity_poly.entity_id
_entity_poly.type
_entity_poly.pdbx_seq_one_letter_code
_entity_poly.pdbx_strand_id
1 'polypeptide(L)'
;NEICIIACHYALEKKNQQLVDLVNKYGKYIKWGKFEFKGETNNLLMHLISDVGANNLTCARYLLENECAIARKVVEQTRENGARICDDANETREQVPPIVALLSMKTSATEYTTTMNSLFKVVIAMIDDGKVVSSDLFNMCWLHDKERLWSALFKKCKSLLQIDTLHQDVLAWKWLEEYLLDNRELLVWLDEMEPVEKEKRVGPCHTSKKVDTEKKSSSEKPDIKEEEEELLESKSVEDNTQKNSREDHNSKARSNVNIRWNLIKNFCMQDVELKQLTDLNEKMNRDYNRYKKEYEQLMSWKWSAHNSLEPDGNKKQSVRCRQDNDSKGVKCTLTSSQLFEMQTQSDDVMFYPKHFYDFEIYLSELFTRAHKMNRTFQTEIKSIFDGREGCLFEEGPVKSLERSKLKAQVEYKDAPFPRSAQVVDILRCQITFDTVIHLLNGLGHFNVMMMSPRYKNTFKVVRVKNEFAECLSSQKRDKLDFSKFIDIKMNVLFTKNNESIVTEVQFSLKIIAKLKKKQHPLYEIMRQESFLYDALRAMSYSQFDVQLQMASFHPKEMANLMLFFPDHFGCSPLIHCSKDSKGSNFISQMANNSQVVYSYANPLLRARRFIPQTTVQSKLVQPNEKNSYPLMFALWKQTSIDTIKLFIPQEVCDAKTVWNAINDVKFEMEKPLFFFFNFFLNHKQKKMV
;
A
#
# COMPACT_ATOMS: atom_id res chain seq x y z
N ASN A 1 22.56 18.68 11.63
CA ASN A 1 21.93 17.44 11.12
C ASN A 1 22.97 16.45 10.62
N GLU A 2 23.83 16.80 9.66
CA GLU A 2 24.84 15.88 9.11
C GLU A 2 25.82 15.33 10.17
N ILE A 3 26.31 16.18 11.08
CA ILE A 3 27.15 15.77 12.22
C ILE A 3 26.41 14.79 13.15
N CYS A 4 25.10 14.98 13.38
CA CYS A 4 24.31 14.08 14.22
C CYS A 4 24.08 12.72 13.55
N ILE A 5 23.95 12.70 12.22
CA ILE A 5 23.83 11.46 11.44
C ILE A 5 25.14 10.66 11.50
N ILE A 6 26.29 11.33 11.33
CA ILE A 6 27.61 10.70 11.45
C ILE A 6 27.85 10.22 12.90
N ALA A 7 27.44 11.01 13.90
CA ALA A 7 27.47 10.60 15.30
C ALA A 7 26.61 9.35 15.55
N CYS A 8 25.38 9.30 15.03
CA CYS A 8 24.51 8.11 15.09
C CYS A 8 25.21 6.89 14.44
N HIS A 9 25.90 7.07 13.31
CA HIS A 9 26.60 5.97 12.63
C HIS A 9 27.74 5.40 13.48
N TYR A 10 28.59 6.26 14.07
CA TYR A 10 29.65 5.81 14.97
C TYR A 10 29.10 5.17 16.25
N ALA A 11 27.98 5.70 16.77
CA ALA A 11 27.25 5.08 17.88
C ALA A 11 26.79 3.65 17.56
N LEU A 12 26.16 3.44 16.40
CA LEU A 12 25.66 2.14 15.94
C LEU A 12 26.79 1.13 15.70
N GLU A 13 27.90 1.59 15.14
CA GLU A 13 29.09 0.75 14.89
C GLU A 13 29.94 0.50 16.15
N LYS A 14 29.51 0.99 17.33
CA LYS A 14 30.24 0.92 18.61
C LYS A 14 31.64 1.55 18.54
N LYS A 15 31.80 2.54 17.67
CA LYS A 15 33.02 3.34 17.43
C LYS A 15 33.13 4.49 18.44
N ASN A 16 33.19 4.12 19.71
CA ASN A 16 33.06 5.04 20.85
C ASN A 16 34.06 6.20 20.83
N GLN A 17 35.33 5.94 20.50
CA GLN A 17 36.34 7.00 20.46
C GLN A 17 36.07 8.00 19.32
N GLN A 18 35.73 7.51 18.12
CA GLN A 18 35.41 8.37 16.98
C GLN A 18 34.14 9.19 17.21
N LEU A 19 33.16 8.63 17.94
CA LEU A 19 31.98 9.38 18.39
C LEU A 19 32.38 10.52 19.32
N VAL A 20 33.21 10.25 20.35
CA VAL A 20 33.69 11.27 21.30
C VAL A 20 34.48 12.35 20.57
N ASP A 21 35.41 11.97 19.68
CA ASP A 21 36.22 12.91 18.90
C ASP A 21 35.36 13.80 18.00
N LEU A 22 34.36 13.21 17.33
CA LEU A 22 33.43 13.94 16.48
C LEU A 22 32.59 14.93 17.29
N VAL A 23 32.01 14.51 18.41
CA VAL A 23 31.15 15.38 19.21
C VAL A 23 31.97 16.43 19.97
N ASN A 24 33.19 16.14 20.42
CA ASN A 24 34.07 17.16 20.98
C ASN A 24 34.46 18.21 19.93
N LYS A 25 34.74 17.77 18.70
CA LYS A 25 35.14 18.67 17.60
C LYS A 25 33.98 19.53 17.09
N TYR A 26 32.77 18.98 17.03
CA TYR A 26 31.64 19.62 16.36
C TYR A 26 30.41 19.89 17.24
N GLY A 27 30.40 19.45 18.50
CA GLY A 27 29.25 19.50 19.41
C GLY A 27 28.77 20.91 19.74
N LYS A 28 29.66 21.90 19.67
CA LYS A 28 29.32 23.33 19.80
C LYS A 28 28.40 23.84 18.67
N TYR A 29 28.34 23.15 17.55
CA TYR A 29 27.48 23.47 16.41
C TYR A 29 26.13 22.73 16.45
N ILE A 30 25.94 21.80 17.40
CA ILE A 30 24.70 21.05 17.57
C ILE A 30 23.77 21.84 18.51
N LYS A 31 22.65 22.35 17.98
CA LYS A 31 21.61 22.99 18.79
C LYS A 31 20.77 21.92 19.49
N TRP A 32 21.07 21.66 20.76
CA TRP A 32 20.24 20.87 21.69
C TRP A 32 19.82 21.74 22.87
N GLY A 33 18.79 21.31 23.61
CA GLY A 33 18.36 21.99 24.84
C GLY A 33 19.56 22.19 25.79
N LYS A 34 19.78 23.45 26.21
CA LYS A 34 20.80 23.78 27.19
C LYS A 34 20.28 23.49 28.59
N PHE A 35 21.13 23.00 29.46
CA PHE A 35 20.86 22.88 30.88
C PHE A 35 22.09 23.32 31.67
N GLU A 36 21.86 23.74 32.91
CA GLU A 36 22.92 24.24 33.78
C GLU A 36 23.27 23.17 34.81
N PHE A 37 24.54 22.77 34.87
CA PHE A 37 25.02 21.79 35.84
C PHE A 37 26.33 22.28 36.44
N LYS A 38 26.36 22.44 37.77
CA LYS A 38 27.51 22.97 38.53
C LYS A 38 28.01 24.35 38.04
N GLY A 39 27.11 25.21 37.56
CA GLY A 39 27.45 26.57 37.11
C GLY A 39 27.99 26.65 35.69
N GLU A 40 28.01 25.54 34.95
CA GLU A 40 28.35 25.52 33.52
C GLU A 40 27.10 25.25 32.67
N THR A 41 26.90 26.04 31.62
CA THR A 41 25.85 25.83 30.62
C THR A 41 26.33 24.86 29.56
N ASN A 42 25.92 23.59 29.69
CA ASN A 42 26.28 22.53 28.76
C ASN A 42 25.04 22.07 27.95
N ASN A 43 25.26 21.53 26.75
CA ASN A 43 24.22 20.76 26.07
C ASN A 43 24.28 19.31 26.58
N LEU A 44 23.13 18.62 26.62
CA LEU A 44 23.01 17.27 27.19
C LEU A 44 24.00 16.29 26.57
N LEU A 45 24.28 16.42 25.27
CA LEU A 45 25.22 15.55 24.56
C LEU A 45 26.66 15.73 25.05
N MET A 46 27.12 16.98 25.18
CA MET A 46 28.47 17.34 25.65
C MET A 46 28.71 16.90 27.10
N HIS A 47 27.67 16.95 27.94
CA HIS A 47 27.76 16.46 29.32
C HIS A 47 27.92 14.93 29.38
N LEU A 48 27.15 14.21 28.57
CA LEU A 48 27.16 12.74 28.56
C LEU A 48 28.44 12.12 27.99
N ILE A 49 29.25 12.90 27.27
CA ILE A 49 30.53 12.48 26.68
C ILE A 49 31.76 13.10 27.37
N SER A 50 31.58 13.91 28.42
CA SER A 50 32.72 14.53 29.11
C SER A 50 33.57 13.48 29.83
N ASP A 51 34.88 13.73 29.93
CA ASP A 51 35.86 12.82 30.55
C ASP A 51 35.55 12.53 32.04
N VAL A 52 34.77 13.39 32.69
CA VAL A 52 34.35 13.25 34.09
C VAL A 52 33.22 12.22 34.27
N GLY A 53 32.56 11.81 33.17
CA GLY A 53 31.37 10.97 33.17
C GLY A 53 31.43 9.77 32.23
N ALA A 54 32.57 9.08 32.14
CA ALA A 54 32.82 7.94 31.23
C ALA A 54 31.74 6.81 31.24
N ASN A 55 30.82 6.80 32.22
CA ASN A 55 29.67 5.88 32.28
C ASN A 55 28.44 6.31 31.46
N ASN A 56 28.41 7.50 30.86
CA ASN A 56 27.23 8.03 30.19
C ASN A 56 27.22 7.88 28.66
N LEU A 57 28.26 7.28 28.08
CA LEU A 57 28.36 7.06 26.63
C LEU A 57 27.20 6.18 26.11
N THR A 58 26.76 5.21 26.91
CA THR A 58 25.60 4.37 26.62
C THR A 58 24.30 5.20 26.58
N CYS A 59 24.16 6.21 27.44
CA CYS A 59 23.00 7.11 27.46
C CYS A 59 23.03 8.10 26.28
N ALA A 60 24.20 8.63 25.93
CA ALA A 60 24.38 9.44 24.72
C ALA A 60 24.02 8.64 23.46
N ARG A 61 24.46 7.38 23.39
CA ARG A 61 24.10 6.45 22.32
C ARG A 61 22.59 6.24 22.26
N TYR A 62 21.95 5.94 23.39
CA TYR A 62 20.51 5.67 23.46
C TYR A 62 19.68 6.91 23.05
N LEU A 63 20.10 8.10 23.45
CA LEU A 63 19.46 9.36 23.04
C LEU A 63 19.60 9.62 21.53
N LEU A 64 20.78 9.39 20.96
CA LEU A 64 21.02 9.53 19.52
C LEU A 64 20.26 8.46 18.73
N GLU A 65 20.22 7.21 19.19
CA GLU A 65 19.43 6.13 18.59
C GLU A 65 17.93 6.45 18.61
N ASN A 66 17.43 7.02 19.70
CA ASN A 66 16.02 7.38 19.83
C ASN A 66 15.64 8.59 18.95
N GLU A 67 16.47 9.64 18.89
CA GLU A 67 16.27 10.77 17.97
C GLU A 67 16.39 10.34 16.51
N CYS A 68 17.34 9.46 16.17
CA CYS A 68 17.46 8.87 14.84
C CYS A 68 16.25 7.95 14.51
N ALA A 69 15.67 7.24 15.49
CA ALA A 69 14.44 6.46 15.33
C ALA A 69 13.20 7.35 15.16
N ILE A 70 13.13 8.49 15.86
CA ILE A 70 12.07 9.50 15.70
C ILE A 70 12.19 10.18 14.33
N ALA A 71 13.40 10.58 13.92
CA ALA A 71 13.65 11.16 12.60
C ALA A 71 13.34 10.17 11.46
N ARG A 72 13.71 8.89 11.61
CA ARG A 72 13.29 7.82 10.70
C ARG A 72 11.78 7.68 10.68
N LYS A 73 11.11 7.59 11.83
CA LYS A 73 9.64 7.55 11.91
C LYS A 73 8.95 8.76 11.28
N VAL A 74 9.50 9.96 11.38
CA VAL A 74 8.95 11.17 10.74
C VAL A 74 9.15 11.12 9.22
N VAL A 75 10.27 10.58 8.74
CA VAL A 75 10.54 10.35 7.31
C VAL A 75 9.70 9.18 6.75
N GLU A 76 9.51 8.11 7.52
CA GLU A 76 8.67 6.96 7.18
C GLU A 76 7.17 7.31 7.21
N GLN A 77 6.68 8.07 8.20
CA GLN A 77 5.30 8.59 8.21
C GLN A 77 5.05 9.55 7.04
N THR A 78 6.08 10.29 6.61
CA THR A 78 6.04 11.12 5.40
C THR A 78 5.94 10.25 4.13
N ARG A 79 6.43 9.01 4.17
CA ARG A 79 6.46 8.03 3.06
C ARG A 79 5.26 7.06 3.05
N GLU A 80 4.60 6.81 4.19
CA GLU A 80 3.50 5.84 4.34
C GLU A 80 2.09 6.38 3.97
N ASN A 81 1.93 7.69 3.73
CA ASN A 81 0.69 8.24 3.19
C ASN A 81 0.60 7.95 1.69
N GLY A 82 -0.01 6.82 1.33
CA GLY A 82 -0.26 6.37 -0.05
C GLY A 82 -1.07 7.32 -0.94
N ALA A 83 -1.42 8.52 -0.47
CA ALA A 83 -1.86 9.64 -1.30
C ALA A 83 -0.70 10.27 -2.11
N ARG A 84 0.54 10.26 -1.56
CA ARG A 84 1.70 10.94 -2.17
C ARG A 84 2.24 10.31 -3.45
N ILE A 85 2.09 8.99 -3.59
CA ILE A 85 2.60 8.28 -4.77
C ILE A 85 1.79 8.63 -6.02
N CYS A 86 0.51 8.99 -5.87
CA CYS A 86 -0.32 9.42 -6.99
C CYS A 86 -0.08 10.89 -7.34
N ASP A 87 0.20 11.75 -6.34
CA ASP A 87 0.53 13.15 -6.55
C ASP A 87 1.92 13.30 -7.21
N ASP A 88 2.96 12.65 -6.67
CA ASP A 88 4.33 12.71 -7.21
C ASP A 88 4.44 12.08 -8.62
N ALA A 89 3.71 10.99 -8.89
CA ALA A 89 3.75 10.32 -10.19
C ALA A 89 2.99 11.06 -11.30
N ASN A 90 1.92 11.79 -10.96
CA ASN A 90 1.27 12.73 -11.89
C ASN A 90 2.15 13.95 -12.17
N GLU A 91 2.84 14.47 -11.15
CA GLU A 91 3.80 15.59 -11.29
C GLU A 91 4.96 15.26 -12.26
N THR A 92 5.38 13.99 -12.34
CA THR A 92 6.53 13.56 -13.15
C THR A 92 6.18 12.99 -14.54
N ARG A 93 4.92 12.64 -14.81
CA ARG A 93 4.52 12.03 -16.10
C ARG A 93 4.33 13.06 -17.23
N GLU A 94 3.88 14.27 -16.90
CA GLU A 94 3.65 15.34 -17.90
C GLU A 94 4.73 16.43 -17.94
N GLN A 95 5.68 16.42 -16.99
CA GLN A 95 6.80 17.36 -17.00
C GLN A 95 8.14 16.63 -17.09
N VAL A 96 8.90 16.99 -18.13
CA VAL A 96 10.34 16.79 -18.18
C VAL A 96 10.93 17.33 -16.86
N PRO A 97 11.63 16.53 -16.02
CA PRO A 97 12.17 16.96 -14.74
C PRO A 97 12.86 18.30 -14.93
N PRO A 98 12.72 19.26 -13.98
CA PRO A 98 13.30 20.59 -14.12
C PRO A 98 14.78 20.57 -14.57
N ILE A 99 15.51 19.52 -14.19
CA ILE A 99 16.88 19.24 -14.62
C ILE A 99 16.99 18.96 -16.12
N VAL A 100 16.16 18.09 -16.71
CA VAL A 100 16.23 17.76 -18.14
C VAL A 100 15.85 18.95 -19.01
N ALA A 101 14.83 19.72 -18.59
CA ALA A 101 14.43 20.94 -19.27
C ALA A 101 15.52 22.03 -19.15
N LEU A 102 16.11 22.18 -17.97
CA LEU A 102 17.22 23.12 -17.77
C LEU A 102 18.46 22.69 -18.55
N LEU A 103 18.79 21.40 -18.58
CA LEU A 103 19.91 20.87 -19.35
C LEU A 103 19.71 21.15 -20.84
N SER A 104 18.53 20.88 -21.39
CA SER A 104 18.26 21.17 -22.81
C SER A 104 18.27 22.66 -23.13
N MET A 105 17.85 23.53 -22.19
CA MET A 105 17.91 24.99 -22.35
C MET A 105 19.31 25.58 -22.20
N LYS A 106 20.19 24.95 -21.41
CA LYS A 106 21.51 25.49 -21.04
C LYS A 106 22.67 24.86 -21.81
N THR A 107 22.42 23.82 -22.59
CA THR A 107 23.46 23.15 -23.39
C THR A 107 23.06 23.18 -24.87
N SER A 108 24.05 23.10 -25.76
CA SER A 108 23.76 22.87 -27.17
C SER A 108 23.12 21.49 -27.36
N ALA A 109 22.35 21.31 -28.44
CA ALA A 109 21.71 20.02 -28.71
C ALA A 109 22.72 18.85 -28.75
N THR A 110 23.92 19.08 -29.27
CA THR A 110 25.01 18.09 -29.32
C THR A 110 25.57 17.76 -27.94
N GLU A 111 25.80 18.77 -27.08
CA GLU A 111 26.25 18.58 -25.69
C GLU A 111 25.18 17.87 -24.85
N TYR A 112 23.92 18.24 -25.00
CA TYR A 112 22.79 17.59 -24.35
C TYR A 112 22.73 16.10 -24.71
N THR A 113 22.71 15.78 -26.01
CA THR A 113 22.68 14.40 -26.50
C THR A 113 23.91 13.61 -26.05
N THR A 114 25.10 14.21 -26.03
CA THR A 114 26.33 13.56 -25.57
C THR A 114 26.28 13.25 -24.07
N THR A 115 25.79 14.20 -23.28
CA THR A 115 25.64 14.07 -21.83
C THR A 115 24.63 12.97 -21.50
N MET A 116 23.44 13.01 -22.11
CA MET A 116 22.41 12.00 -21.90
C MET A 116 22.89 10.61 -22.32
N ASN A 117 23.53 10.48 -23.49
CA ASN A 117 24.11 9.20 -23.92
C ASN A 117 25.16 8.64 -22.95
N SER A 118 25.96 9.50 -22.34
CA SER A 118 26.94 9.09 -21.34
C SER A 118 26.26 8.61 -20.06
N LEU A 119 25.22 9.32 -19.61
CA LEU A 119 24.40 8.91 -18.47
C LEU A 119 23.70 7.57 -18.72
N PHE A 120 23.10 7.35 -19.90
CA PHE A 120 22.52 6.05 -20.26
C PHE A 120 23.52 4.91 -20.18
N LYS A 121 24.74 5.09 -20.71
CA LYS A 121 25.78 4.07 -20.66
C LYS A 121 26.08 3.65 -19.22
N VAL A 122 26.19 4.63 -18.31
CA VAL A 122 26.44 4.37 -16.88
C VAL A 122 25.25 3.68 -16.23
N VAL A 123 24.04 4.20 -16.43
CA VAL A 123 22.81 3.62 -15.83
C VAL A 123 22.56 2.20 -16.31
N ILE A 124 22.73 1.93 -17.62
CA ILE A 124 22.59 0.59 -18.19
C ILE A 124 23.65 -0.35 -17.62
N ALA A 125 24.91 0.08 -17.55
CA ALA A 125 25.97 -0.73 -16.94
C ALA A 125 25.67 -1.05 -15.48
N MET A 126 25.15 -0.08 -14.72
CA MET A 126 24.71 -0.30 -13.34
C MET A 126 23.56 -1.33 -13.24
N ILE A 127 22.57 -1.26 -14.14
CA ILE A 127 21.47 -2.24 -14.20
C ILE A 127 22.01 -3.63 -14.54
N ASP A 128 22.87 -3.73 -15.57
CA ASP A 128 23.49 -4.99 -15.99
C ASP A 128 24.31 -5.62 -14.86
N ASP A 129 25.04 -4.80 -14.09
CA ASP A 129 25.84 -5.20 -12.93
C ASP A 129 25.01 -5.45 -11.66
N GLY A 130 23.68 -5.23 -11.68
CA GLY A 130 22.81 -5.38 -10.51
C GLY A 130 23.11 -4.36 -9.41
N LYS A 131 23.58 -3.17 -9.75
CA LYS A 131 23.77 -2.03 -8.84
C LYS A 131 22.47 -1.25 -8.72
N VAL A 132 22.30 -0.56 -7.58
CA VAL A 132 21.18 0.35 -7.33
C VAL A 132 21.45 1.69 -8.01
N VAL A 133 20.46 2.18 -8.75
CA VAL A 133 20.42 3.47 -9.45
C VAL A 133 19.40 4.32 -8.71
N SER A 134 19.74 5.58 -8.44
CA SER A 134 18.79 6.55 -7.86
C SER A 134 17.54 6.68 -8.75
N SER A 135 16.35 6.74 -8.14
CA SER A 135 15.07 6.95 -8.83
C SER A 135 15.11 8.17 -9.74
N ASP A 136 15.70 9.28 -9.28
CA ASP A 136 15.82 10.53 -10.05
C ASP A 136 16.64 10.34 -11.32
N LEU A 137 17.82 9.70 -11.20
CA LEU A 137 18.69 9.44 -12.32
C LEU A 137 18.05 8.46 -13.31
N PHE A 138 17.35 7.43 -12.80
CA PHE A 138 16.59 6.51 -13.62
C PHE A 138 15.47 7.22 -14.38
N ASN A 139 14.62 7.98 -13.69
CA ASN A 139 13.48 8.70 -14.27
C ASN A 139 13.94 9.77 -15.28
N MET A 140 15.06 10.44 -15.00
CA MET A 140 15.69 11.38 -15.92
C MET A 140 16.08 10.70 -17.25
N CYS A 141 16.72 9.54 -17.17
CA CYS A 141 17.06 8.75 -18.36
C CYS A 141 15.79 8.19 -19.04
N TRP A 142 14.84 7.70 -18.25
CA TRP A 142 13.55 7.17 -18.73
C TRP A 142 12.83 8.16 -19.63
N LEU A 143 12.73 9.42 -19.21
CA LEU A 143 12.00 10.46 -19.95
C LEU A 143 12.71 10.91 -21.23
N HIS A 144 13.98 10.60 -21.40
CA HIS A 144 14.73 10.89 -22.62
C HIS A 144 14.65 9.76 -23.66
N ASP A 145 14.77 8.49 -23.24
CA ASP A 145 14.72 7.31 -24.12
C ASP A 145 14.19 6.10 -23.34
N LYS A 146 12.85 5.98 -23.35
CA LYS A 146 12.11 4.93 -22.64
C LYS A 146 12.49 3.53 -23.12
N GLU A 147 12.60 3.34 -24.43
CA GLU A 147 12.81 2.02 -25.03
C GLU A 147 14.18 1.46 -24.69
N ARG A 148 15.22 2.30 -24.74
CA ARG A 148 16.58 1.87 -24.41
C ARG A 148 16.70 1.45 -22.95
N LEU A 149 16.12 2.23 -22.03
CA LEU A 149 16.18 1.92 -20.60
C LEU A 149 15.29 0.74 -20.23
N TRP A 150 14.11 0.64 -20.85
CA TRP A 150 13.21 -0.51 -20.69
C TRP A 150 13.89 -1.81 -21.15
N SER A 151 14.53 -1.79 -22.32
CA SER A 151 15.21 -2.98 -22.86
C SER A 151 16.27 -3.50 -21.88
N ALA A 152 17.08 -2.61 -21.30
CA ALA A 152 18.07 -2.97 -20.29
C ALA A 152 17.42 -3.50 -19.00
N LEU A 153 16.45 -2.78 -18.43
CA LEU A 153 15.76 -3.18 -17.21
C LEU A 153 15.05 -4.53 -17.39
N PHE A 154 14.28 -4.69 -18.45
CA PHE A 154 13.52 -5.90 -18.73
C PHE A 154 14.43 -7.10 -19.00
N LYS A 155 15.54 -6.91 -19.71
CA LYS A 155 16.57 -7.94 -19.90
C LYS A 155 17.14 -8.38 -18.55
N LYS A 156 17.46 -7.43 -17.66
CA LYS A 156 17.94 -7.75 -16.31
C LYS A 156 16.88 -8.51 -15.51
N CYS A 157 15.64 -8.03 -15.47
CA CYS A 157 14.53 -8.73 -14.81
C CYS A 157 14.37 -10.17 -15.32
N LYS A 158 14.38 -10.39 -16.65
CA LYS A 158 14.33 -11.75 -17.23
C LYS A 158 15.47 -12.65 -16.75
N SER A 159 16.68 -12.10 -16.63
CA SER A 159 17.83 -12.88 -16.16
C SER A 159 17.71 -13.29 -14.69
N LEU A 160 17.06 -12.46 -13.86
CA LEU A 160 16.91 -12.68 -12.42
C LEU A 160 15.65 -13.47 -12.06
N LEU A 161 14.56 -13.31 -12.83
CA LEU A 161 13.25 -13.90 -12.57
C LEU A 161 13.17 -15.38 -12.99
N GLN A 162 14.19 -16.15 -12.65
CA GLN A 162 14.23 -17.59 -12.87
C GLN A 162 13.64 -18.32 -11.67
N ILE A 163 12.48 -18.95 -11.86
CA ILE A 163 11.71 -19.58 -10.78
C ILE A 163 12.49 -20.65 -9.98
N ASP A 164 13.45 -21.33 -10.62
CA ASP A 164 14.23 -22.39 -9.98
C ASP A 164 15.34 -21.87 -9.05
N THR A 165 15.87 -20.67 -9.30
CA THR A 165 17.05 -20.12 -8.62
C THR A 165 16.72 -18.89 -7.78
N LEU A 166 15.68 -18.13 -8.12
CA LEU A 166 15.35 -16.85 -7.47
C LEU A 166 15.17 -16.97 -5.95
N HIS A 167 14.54 -18.04 -5.48
CA HIS A 167 14.33 -18.26 -4.04
C HIS A 167 15.62 -18.59 -3.26
N GLN A 168 16.74 -18.84 -3.96
CA GLN A 168 18.05 -19.14 -3.39
C GLN A 168 19.03 -17.97 -3.55
N ASP A 169 18.85 -17.15 -4.60
CA ASP A 169 19.68 -15.98 -4.87
C ASP A 169 19.15 -14.75 -4.12
N VAL A 170 19.66 -14.57 -2.90
CA VAL A 170 19.30 -13.45 -2.02
C VAL A 170 19.64 -12.10 -2.65
N LEU A 171 20.72 -12.00 -3.44
CA LEU A 171 21.13 -10.74 -4.06
C LEU A 171 20.23 -10.39 -5.24
N ALA A 172 19.89 -11.37 -6.09
CA ALA A 172 18.91 -11.18 -7.15
C ALA A 172 17.55 -10.76 -6.60
N TRP A 173 17.09 -11.43 -5.55
CA TRP A 173 15.84 -11.07 -4.88
C TRP A 173 15.89 -9.66 -4.31
N LYS A 174 16.97 -9.29 -3.61
CA LYS A 174 17.11 -7.94 -3.05
C LYS A 174 17.10 -6.87 -4.15
N TRP A 175 17.74 -7.13 -5.29
CA TRP A 175 17.68 -6.20 -6.43
C TRP A 175 16.24 -6.05 -6.97
N LEU A 176 15.49 -7.14 -7.08
CA LEU A 176 14.09 -7.10 -7.51
C LEU A 176 13.18 -6.42 -6.48
N GLU A 177 13.43 -6.62 -5.18
CA GLU A 177 12.75 -5.87 -4.11
C GLU A 177 12.95 -4.38 -4.32
N GLU A 178 14.20 -3.93 -4.43
CA GLU A 178 14.52 -2.51 -4.60
C GLU A 178 13.86 -1.92 -5.86
N TYR A 179 13.89 -2.61 -7.01
CA TYR A 179 13.42 -2.02 -8.27
C TYR A 179 11.95 -2.27 -8.62
N LEU A 180 11.38 -3.40 -8.21
CA LEU A 180 10.02 -3.82 -8.58
C LEU A 180 9.01 -3.67 -7.44
N LEU A 181 9.43 -3.84 -6.18
CA LEU A 181 8.50 -3.93 -5.06
C LEU A 181 8.51 -2.67 -4.19
N ASP A 182 9.70 -2.15 -3.89
CA ASP A 182 9.90 -1.08 -2.92
C ASP A 182 10.03 0.30 -3.61
N ASN A 183 10.57 0.36 -4.83
CA ASN A 183 10.70 1.61 -5.58
C ASN A 183 9.46 1.92 -6.42
N ARG A 184 8.52 2.59 -5.75
CA ARG A 184 7.25 3.05 -6.32
C ARG A 184 7.38 4.35 -7.12
N GLU A 185 8.56 4.96 -7.13
CA GLU A 185 8.83 6.25 -7.78
C GLU A 185 9.26 6.08 -9.24
N LEU A 186 9.53 4.85 -9.70
CA LEU A 186 9.98 4.62 -11.08
C LEU A 186 8.80 4.77 -12.06
N LEU A 187 8.92 5.74 -12.96
CA LEU A 187 7.87 6.07 -13.95
C LEU A 187 7.60 4.95 -14.95
N VAL A 188 8.56 4.04 -15.14
CA VAL A 188 8.45 2.87 -16.02
C VAL A 188 7.23 2.00 -15.71
N TRP A 189 6.83 1.91 -14.44
CA TRP A 189 5.72 1.05 -14.03
C TRP A 189 4.34 1.62 -14.37
N LEU A 190 4.29 2.92 -14.66
CA LEU A 190 3.06 3.66 -14.97
C LEU A 190 2.97 4.01 -16.47
N ASP A 191 3.99 3.64 -17.26
CA ASP A 191 4.03 3.90 -18.69
C ASP A 191 3.04 2.99 -19.42
N GLU A 192 2.03 3.61 -20.02
CA GLU A 192 1.07 2.97 -20.90
C GLU A 192 1.76 2.57 -22.20
N MET A 193 1.65 1.30 -22.55
CA MET A 193 2.12 0.81 -23.83
C MET A 193 1.06 1.10 -24.88
N GLU A 194 1.50 1.52 -26.06
CA GLU A 194 0.61 1.63 -27.21
C GLU A 194 -0.11 0.30 -27.42
N PRO A 195 -1.42 0.31 -27.71
CA PRO A 195 -2.15 -0.90 -28.01
C PRO A 195 -1.45 -1.53 -29.21
N VAL A 196 -0.88 -2.73 -29.00
CA VAL A 196 -0.33 -3.52 -30.11
C VAL A 196 -1.48 -3.65 -31.09
N GLU A 197 -1.38 -2.94 -32.23
CA GLU A 197 -2.35 -3.08 -33.31
C GLU A 197 -2.42 -4.58 -33.56
N LYS A 198 -3.57 -5.18 -33.24
CA LYS A 198 -3.76 -6.61 -33.49
C LYS A 198 -3.53 -6.74 -34.97
N GLU A 199 -2.35 -7.25 -35.36
CA GLU A 199 -2.00 -7.48 -36.75
C GLU A 199 -3.24 -8.15 -37.33
N LYS A 200 -3.92 -7.43 -38.24
CA LYS A 200 -5.12 -7.94 -38.89
C LYS A 200 -4.64 -9.24 -39.48
N ARG A 201 -5.04 -10.37 -38.87
CA ARG A 201 -4.75 -11.70 -39.38
C ARG A 201 -5.24 -11.66 -40.81
N VAL A 202 -4.30 -11.51 -41.75
CA VAL A 202 -4.61 -11.57 -43.17
C VAL A 202 -5.21 -12.95 -43.33
N GLY A 203 -6.51 -12.99 -43.58
CA GLY A 203 -7.22 -14.25 -43.77
C GLY A 203 -6.45 -15.09 -44.79
N PRO A 204 -6.41 -16.42 -44.63
CA PRO A 204 -5.66 -17.28 -45.52
C PRO A 204 -6.06 -16.97 -46.96
N CYS A 205 -5.14 -16.34 -47.70
CA CYS A 205 -5.33 -16.07 -49.11
C CYS A 205 -5.33 -17.43 -49.82
N HIS A 206 -6.50 -17.86 -50.29
CA HIS A 206 -6.63 -18.98 -51.20
C HIS A 206 -5.90 -18.67 -52.50
N THR A 207 -4.61 -18.97 -52.57
CA THR A 207 -3.92 -19.14 -53.85
C THR A 207 -4.24 -20.51 -54.40
N SER A 208 -5.18 -20.56 -55.32
CA SER A 208 -5.45 -21.67 -56.22
C SER A 208 -4.23 -21.96 -57.09
N LYS A 209 -3.42 -22.95 -56.70
CA LYS A 209 -2.46 -23.58 -57.61
C LYS A 209 -3.19 -24.63 -58.45
N LYS A 210 -3.41 -24.31 -59.73
CA LYS A 210 -3.55 -25.30 -60.80
C LYS A 210 -2.25 -26.10 -60.88
N VAL A 211 -2.33 -27.41 -60.72
CA VAL A 211 -1.25 -28.35 -61.04
C VAL A 211 -1.83 -29.32 -62.06
N ASP A 212 -1.17 -29.35 -63.22
CA ASP A 212 -1.48 -30.24 -64.32
C ASP A 212 -1.22 -31.70 -63.97
N THR A 213 -2.03 -32.55 -64.59
CA THR A 213 -2.17 -33.97 -64.29
C THR A 213 -1.27 -34.78 -65.21
N GLU A 214 -0.32 -35.54 -64.68
CA GLU A 214 0.25 -36.69 -65.39
C GLU A 214 0.18 -37.97 -64.55
N LYS A 215 -0.23 -39.03 -65.25
CA LYS A 215 -0.68 -40.34 -64.78
C LYS A 215 0.47 -41.25 -64.33
N LYS A 216 0.21 -42.03 -63.27
CA LYS A 216 0.48 -43.48 -63.05
C LYS A 216 0.48 -43.71 -61.54
N SER A 217 0.08 -44.82 -60.93
CA SER A 217 -0.76 -46.00 -61.19
C SER A 217 -0.60 -46.86 -59.93
N SER A 218 -1.62 -47.66 -59.59
CA SER A 218 -1.63 -48.82 -58.68
C SER A 218 -1.46 -48.60 -57.16
N SER A 219 -2.60 -48.76 -56.49
CA SER A 219 -2.96 -49.89 -55.62
C SER A 219 -2.90 -49.73 -54.09
N GLU A 220 -4.06 -50.09 -53.51
CA GLU A 220 -4.33 -50.65 -52.18
C GLU A 220 -4.77 -49.70 -51.04
N LYS A 221 -6.10 -49.62 -50.95
CA LYS A 221 -7.00 -49.40 -49.80
C LYS A 221 -6.91 -50.58 -48.79
N PRO A 222 -7.36 -50.48 -47.51
CA PRO A 222 -8.75 -50.08 -47.20
C PRO A 222 -9.02 -49.21 -45.95
N ASP A 223 -10.07 -48.39 -46.13
CA ASP A 223 -11.23 -48.11 -45.27
C ASP A 223 -11.12 -48.21 -43.74
N ILE A 224 -11.54 -47.15 -43.03
CA ILE A 224 -12.67 -47.16 -42.07
C ILE A 224 -13.17 -45.70 -41.87
N LYS A 225 -14.48 -45.61 -41.61
CA LYS A 225 -15.46 -44.54 -41.85
C LYS A 225 -15.43 -43.34 -40.89
N GLU A 226 -15.87 -42.21 -41.44
CA GLU A 226 -16.48 -41.06 -40.78
C GLU A 226 -17.88 -41.41 -40.24
N GLU A 227 -18.29 -40.77 -39.13
CA GLU A 227 -19.69 -40.46 -38.79
C GLU A 227 -19.70 -39.25 -37.81
N GLU A 228 -19.96 -38.05 -38.35
CA GLU A 228 -20.81 -37.03 -37.73
C GLU A 228 -22.28 -37.51 -37.91
N GLU A 229 -23.27 -37.28 -37.04
CA GLU A 229 -23.84 -35.98 -36.65
C GLU A 229 -24.99 -36.21 -35.62
N GLU A 230 -25.23 -35.19 -34.77
CA GLU A 230 -26.52 -34.69 -34.26
C GLU A 230 -27.46 -35.44 -33.25
N LEU A 231 -27.79 -34.70 -32.16
CA LEU A 231 -29.15 -34.35 -31.65
C LEU A 231 -29.37 -34.41 -30.11
N LEU A 232 -29.79 -33.23 -29.63
CA LEU A 232 -30.86 -32.90 -28.66
C LEU A 232 -30.62 -32.86 -27.13
N GLU A 233 -30.64 -31.61 -26.67
CA GLU A 233 -31.53 -31.03 -25.65
C GLU A 233 -31.92 -31.88 -24.43
N SER A 234 -31.46 -31.43 -23.25
CA SER A 234 -32.33 -31.41 -22.07
C SER A 234 -31.93 -30.26 -21.14
N LYS A 235 -32.87 -29.32 -20.98
CA LYS A 235 -32.92 -28.27 -19.97
C LYS A 235 -33.19 -28.91 -18.61
N SER A 236 -32.49 -28.47 -17.56
CA SER A 236 -33.05 -28.47 -16.20
C SER A 236 -32.45 -27.39 -15.31
N VAL A 237 -33.30 -26.43 -14.99
CA VAL A 237 -33.50 -25.78 -13.67
C VAL A 237 -32.25 -25.27 -12.95
N GLU A 238 -31.83 -24.05 -13.29
CA GLU A 238 -31.02 -23.22 -12.38
C GLU A 238 -31.96 -22.47 -11.43
N ASP A 239 -31.78 -22.75 -10.14
CA ASP A 239 -32.58 -22.21 -9.05
C ASP A 239 -32.14 -20.79 -8.70
N ASN A 240 -33.13 -19.92 -8.62
CA ASN A 240 -32.99 -18.48 -8.40
C ASN A 240 -32.41 -18.17 -7.01
N THR A 241 -31.27 -17.48 -6.97
CA THR A 241 -30.94 -16.60 -5.83
C THR A 241 -30.48 -15.25 -6.36
N GLN A 242 -31.45 -14.44 -6.80
CA GLN A 242 -31.28 -13.00 -6.96
C GLN A 242 -30.93 -12.38 -5.59
N LYS A 243 -29.67 -12.00 -5.41
CA LYS A 243 -29.30 -10.92 -4.50
C LYS A 243 -28.92 -9.70 -5.31
N ASN A 244 -29.63 -8.60 -5.03
CA ASN A 244 -29.44 -7.28 -5.60
C ASN A 244 -27.98 -6.82 -5.52
N SER A 245 -27.28 -6.85 -6.66
CA SER A 245 -26.10 -6.02 -6.93
C SER A 245 -26.41 -5.16 -8.16
N ARG A 246 -27.12 -4.05 -7.95
CA ARG A 246 -27.42 -3.05 -9.00
C ARG A 246 -26.29 -2.04 -9.23
N GLU A 247 -25.12 -2.27 -8.67
CA GLU A 247 -23.91 -1.46 -8.89
C GLU A 247 -22.79 -2.33 -9.48
N ASP A 248 -22.77 -2.56 -10.80
CA ASP A 248 -21.49 -2.72 -11.55
C ASP A 248 -21.62 -2.90 -13.09
N HIS A 249 -22.70 -2.43 -13.73
CA HIS A 249 -22.73 -2.44 -15.21
C HIS A 249 -21.71 -1.49 -15.86
N ASN A 250 -21.06 -0.62 -15.09
CA ASN A 250 -19.95 0.23 -15.54
C ASN A 250 -18.55 -0.40 -15.37
N SER A 251 -18.45 -1.66 -14.90
CA SER A 251 -17.16 -2.34 -14.73
C SER A 251 -16.58 -2.94 -16.01
N LYS A 252 -17.42 -3.22 -17.03
CA LYS A 252 -16.98 -3.88 -18.28
C LYS A 252 -16.39 -2.94 -19.33
N ALA A 253 -16.61 -1.64 -19.22
CA ALA A 253 -15.97 -0.62 -20.07
C ALA A 253 -14.61 -0.15 -19.53
N ARG A 254 -14.15 -0.71 -18.40
CA ARG A 254 -12.83 -0.43 -17.81
C ARG A 254 -11.78 -1.08 -18.72
N SER A 255 -11.24 -0.32 -19.66
CA SER A 255 -10.12 -0.75 -20.48
C SER A 255 -9.01 -1.26 -19.56
N ASN A 256 -8.55 -2.49 -19.78
CA ASN A 256 -7.31 -2.96 -19.17
C ASN A 256 -6.21 -2.06 -19.72
N VAL A 257 -5.86 -1.00 -18.97
CA VAL A 257 -4.73 -0.14 -19.27
C VAL A 257 -3.51 -1.05 -19.36
N ASN A 258 -2.91 -1.11 -20.55
CA ASN A 258 -1.81 -2.00 -20.81
C ASN A 258 -0.51 -1.30 -20.44
N ILE A 259 0.04 -1.62 -19.27
CA ILE A 259 1.27 -1.03 -18.76
C ILE A 259 2.44 -2.00 -18.89
N ARG A 260 3.68 -1.48 -18.88
CA ARG A 260 4.90 -2.32 -18.98
C ARG A 260 4.99 -3.37 -17.88
N TRP A 261 4.39 -3.13 -16.72
CA TRP A 261 4.26 -4.12 -15.65
C TRP A 261 3.65 -5.44 -16.13
N ASN A 262 2.69 -5.39 -17.07
CA ASN A 262 2.06 -6.57 -17.63
C ASN A 262 3.05 -7.49 -18.34
N LEU A 263 4.14 -6.95 -18.92
CA LEU A 263 5.19 -7.75 -19.53
C LEU A 263 5.99 -8.55 -18.49
N ILE A 264 6.29 -7.94 -17.33
CA ILE A 264 6.94 -8.65 -16.20
C ILE A 264 6.00 -9.71 -15.65
N LYS A 265 4.73 -9.37 -15.41
CA LYS A 265 3.72 -10.33 -14.94
C LYS A 265 3.56 -11.50 -15.89
N ASN A 266 3.40 -11.24 -17.18
CA ASN A 266 3.24 -12.28 -18.20
C ASN A 266 4.48 -13.17 -18.26
N PHE A 267 5.68 -12.60 -18.12
CA PHE A 267 6.91 -13.38 -18.03
C PHE A 267 6.91 -14.31 -16.81
N CYS A 268 6.60 -13.77 -15.62
CA CYS A 268 6.47 -14.58 -14.40
C CYS A 268 5.43 -15.69 -14.54
N MET A 269 4.28 -15.40 -15.16
CA MET A 269 3.21 -16.39 -15.39
C MET A 269 3.64 -17.47 -16.37
N GLN A 270 4.28 -17.11 -17.49
CA GLN A 270 4.77 -18.08 -18.48
C GLN A 270 5.76 -19.07 -17.85
N ASP A 271 6.74 -18.58 -17.09
CA ASP A 271 7.73 -19.44 -16.42
C ASP A 271 7.10 -20.34 -15.35
N VAL A 272 6.11 -19.83 -14.61
CA VAL A 272 5.33 -20.58 -13.62
C VAL A 272 4.50 -21.69 -14.28
N GLU A 273 3.77 -21.35 -15.34
CA GLU A 273 2.81 -22.21 -16.01
C GLU A 273 3.48 -23.31 -16.85
N LEU A 274 4.50 -22.96 -17.65
CA LEU A 274 5.03 -23.87 -18.68
C LEU A 274 5.72 -25.10 -18.11
N LYS A 275 6.52 -24.96 -17.05
CA LYS A 275 7.41 -26.05 -16.57
C LYS A 275 7.02 -26.59 -15.21
N GLN A 276 6.94 -25.73 -14.20
CA GLN A 276 6.79 -26.21 -12.82
C GLN A 276 5.38 -26.67 -12.49
N LEU A 277 4.34 -25.95 -12.98
CA LEU A 277 2.96 -26.36 -12.75
C LEU A 277 2.61 -27.64 -13.50
N THR A 278 3.14 -27.84 -14.71
CA THR A 278 2.95 -29.10 -15.46
C THR A 278 3.59 -30.28 -14.71
N ASP A 279 4.88 -30.18 -14.34
CA ASP A 279 5.58 -31.21 -13.59
C ASP A 279 4.94 -31.51 -12.24
N LEU A 280 4.47 -30.47 -11.53
CA LEU A 280 3.76 -30.63 -10.28
C LEU A 280 2.42 -31.33 -10.52
N ASN A 281 1.61 -30.84 -11.47
CA ASN A 281 0.30 -31.40 -11.77
C ASN A 281 0.42 -32.87 -12.13
N GLU A 282 1.44 -33.27 -12.91
CA GLU A 282 1.69 -34.67 -13.20
C GLU A 282 2.05 -35.48 -11.95
N LYS A 283 2.97 -34.97 -11.10
CA LYS A 283 3.33 -35.64 -9.84
C LYS A 283 2.14 -35.77 -8.89
N MET A 284 1.36 -34.71 -8.76
CA MET A 284 0.15 -34.66 -7.93
C MET A 284 -0.95 -35.56 -8.48
N ASN A 285 -1.16 -35.62 -9.80
CA ASN A 285 -2.13 -36.55 -10.39
C ASN A 285 -1.70 -38.00 -10.22
N ARG A 286 -0.41 -38.32 -10.33
CA ARG A 286 0.11 -39.66 -10.00
C ARG A 286 -0.13 -40.00 -8.53
N ASP A 287 0.15 -39.06 -7.62
CA ASP A 287 -0.08 -39.23 -6.19
C ASP A 287 -1.57 -39.38 -5.86
N TYR A 288 -2.43 -38.56 -6.48
CA TYR A 288 -3.88 -38.65 -6.37
C TYR A 288 -4.41 -40.00 -6.82
N ASN A 289 -3.99 -40.48 -7.99
CA ASN A 289 -4.42 -41.78 -8.49
C ASN A 289 -3.98 -42.92 -7.58
N ARG A 290 -2.80 -42.79 -6.95
CA ARG A 290 -2.29 -43.77 -5.98
C ARG A 290 -3.07 -43.75 -4.66
N TYR A 291 -3.51 -42.57 -4.21
CA TYR A 291 -4.15 -42.35 -2.90
C TYR A 291 -5.54 -41.73 -3.02
N LYS A 292 -6.32 -42.20 -4.00
CA LYS A 292 -7.59 -41.57 -4.41
C LYS A 292 -8.56 -41.43 -3.24
N LYS A 293 -8.73 -42.50 -2.46
CA LYS A 293 -9.66 -42.55 -1.32
C LYS A 293 -9.27 -41.54 -0.24
N GLU A 294 -7.97 -41.40 0.03
CA GLU A 294 -7.43 -40.48 1.02
C GLU A 294 -7.61 -39.03 0.58
N TYR A 295 -7.41 -38.71 -0.70
CA TYR A 295 -7.74 -37.39 -1.21
C TYR A 295 -9.23 -37.09 -1.13
N GLU A 296 -10.11 -38.04 -1.46
CA GLU A 296 -11.57 -37.88 -1.29
C GLU A 296 -11.95 -37.63 0.19
N GLN A 297 -11.31 -38.34 1.13
CA GLN A 297 -11.44 -38.08 2.56
C GLN A 297 -10.93 -36.69 2.94
N LEU A 298 -9.80 -36.24 2.40
CA LEU A 298 -9.22 -34.94 2.69
C LEU A 298 -10.08 -33.79 2.14
N MET A 299 -10.62 -33.93 0.93
CA MET A 299 -11.51 -32.95 0.31
C MET A 299 -12.85 -32.85 1.04
N SER A 300 -13.34 -33.96 1.60
CA SER A 300 -14.54 -33.99 2.43
C SER A 300 -14.26 -33.71 3.92
N TRP A 301 -13.00 -33.62 4.32
CA TRP A 301 -12.60 -33.41 5.70
C TRP A 301 -13.15 -32.08 6.23
N LYS A 302 -13.82 -32.16 7.38
CA LYS A 302 -14.38 -31.03 8.11
C LYS A 302 -13.96 -31.12 9.56
N TRP A 303 -13.76 -29.96 10.18
CA TRP A 303 -13.52 -29.88 11.61
C TRP A 303 -14.80 -30.20 12.38
N SER A 304 -14.86 -31.39 12.98
CA SER A 304 -15.96 -31.83 13.83
C SER A 304 -15.82 -31.24 15.23
N ALA A 305 -16.23 -29.98 15.39
CA ALA A 305 -16.38 -29.38 16.71
C ALA A 305 -17.57 -30.02 17.43
N HIS A 306 -17.39 -31.20 18.03
CA HIS A 306 -18.44 -31.88 18.78
C HIS A 306 -18.91 -31.11 20.04
N ASN A 307 -18.27 -29.98 20.38
CA ASN A 307 -18.55 -29.18 21.58
C ASN A 307 -18.88 -27.69 21.31
N SER A 308 -19.15 -27.26 20.07
CA SER A 308 -19.72 -25.92 19.87
C SER A 308 -21.21 -25.97 20.21
N LEU A 309 -21.50 -25.80 21.51
CA LEU A 309 -22.82 -25.77 22.17
C LEU A 309 -23.76 -24.63 21.69
N GLU A 310 -23.64 -24.13 20.47
CA GLU A 310 -24.62 -23.18 19.92
C GLU A 310 -25.51 -23.88 18.88
N PRO A 311 -26.77 -24.23 19.23
CA PRO A 311 -27.68 -24.97 18.37
C PRO A 311 -28.33 -24.11 17.26
N ASP A 312 -27.75 -22.96 16.92
CA ASP A 312 -28.37 -22.00 16.01
C ASP A 312 -28.05 -22.40 14.55
N GLY A 313 -28.73 -23.47 14.12
CA GLY A 313 -28.66 -24.01 12.77
C GLY A 313 -28.92 -22.95 11.70
N ASN A 314 -28.11 -22.97 10.64
CA ASN A 314 -28.19 -22.20 9.39
C ASN A 314 -27.48 -20.83 9.30
N LYS A 315 -26.83 -20.30 10.33
CA LYS A 315 -25.92 -19.16 10.09
C LYS A 315 -24.62 -19.69 9.46
N LYS A 316 -24.48 -19.49 8.13
CA LYS A 316 -23.22 -19.66 7.39
C LYS A 316 -22.09 -19.13 8.25
N GLN A 317 -21.18 -20.02 8.64
CA GLN A 317 -20.03 -19.79 9.52
C GLN A 317 -18.97 -18.91 8.82
N SER A 318 -19.37 -17.76 8.29
CA SER A 318 -18.50 -16.73 7.73
C SER A 318 -18.41 -15.54 8.69
N VAL A 319 -18.57 -15.75 9.99
CA VAL A 319 -18.16 -14.74 10.96
C VAL A 319 -16.66 -14.59 10.78
N ARG A 320 -16.23 -13.48 10.18
CA ARG A 320 -14.82 -13.19 9.95
C ARG A 320 -14.09 -13.27 11.29
N CYS A 321 -13.07 -14.12 11.36
CA CYS A 321 -12.26 -14.28 12.57
C CYS A 321 -11.51 -12.98 12.86
N ARG A 322 -11.57 -12.50 14.11
CA ARG A 322 -10.93 -11.25 14.54
C ARG A 322 -10.11 -11.44 15.81
N GLN A 323 -9.04 -10.66 15.95
CA GLN A 323 -8.17 -10.61 17.11
C GLN A 323 -8.84 -10.02 18.35
N ASP A 324 -9.85 -9.17 18.18
CA ASP A 324 -10.59 -8.48 19.24
C ASP A 324 -11.88 -9.22 19.67
N ASN A 325 -12.21 -10.37 19.07
CA ASN A 325 -13.41 -11.13 19.44
C ASN A 325 -13.26 -11.82 20.81
N ASP A 326 -12.05 -12.30 21.15
CA ASP A 326 -11.82 -12.97 22.44
C ASP A 326 -11.67 -11.96 23.58
N SER A 327 -12.20 -12.26 24.77
CA SER A 327 -12.12 -11.38 25.94
C SER A 327 -10.67 -11.04 26.36
N LYS A 328 -9.72 -11.94 26.11
CA LYS A 328 -8.29 -11.78 26.42
C LYS A 328 -7.47 -11.31 25.20
N GLY A 329 -8.13 -11.06 24.07
CA GLY A 329 -7.54 -10.54 22.84
C GLY A 329 -7.14 -9.07 22.96
N VAL A 330 -6.55 -8.50 21.92
CA VAL A 330 -6.23 -7.05 21.89
C VAL A 330 -7.53 -6.30 21.64
N LYS A 331 -7.87 -5.37 22.54
CA LYS A 331 -9.14 -4.64 22.50
C LYS A 331 -8.95 -3.25 21.94
N CYS A 332 -9.89 -2.84 21.10
CA CYS A 332 -9.98 -1.45 20.68
C CYS A 332 -10.48 -0.61 21.86
N THR A 333 -9.66 0.33 22.35
CA THR A 333 -10.01 1.23 23.47
C THR A 333 -10.83 2.43 23.00
N LEU A 334 -10.72 2.81 21.72
CA LEU A 334 -11.48 3.89 21.10
C LEU A 334 -12.41 3.36 20.01
N THR A 335 -13.64 3.86 19.98
CA THR A 335 -14.62 3.53 18.93
C THR A 335 -14.37 4.33 17.66
N SER A 336 -14.88 3.85 16.52
CA SER A 336 -14.80 4.62 15.26
C SER A 336 -15.51 5.97 15.36
N SER A 337 -16.55 6.10 16.19
CA SER A 337 -17.29 7.36 16.38
C SER A 337 -16.47 8.37 17.18
N GLN A 338 -15.80 7.95 18.25
CA GLN A 338 -14.91 8.82 19.03
C GLN A 338 -13.74 9.32 18.19
N LEU A 339 -13.14 8.45 17.37
CA LEU A 339 -12.04 8.84 16.48
C LEU A 339 -12.51 9.81 15.38
N PHE A 340 -13.75 9.66 14.91
CA PHE A 340 -14.34 10.61 13.98
C PHE A 340 -14.59 11.97 14.65
N GLU A 341 -15.12 11.98 15.87
CA GLU A 341 -15.29 13.20 16.64
C GLU A 341 -13.95 13.94 16.87
N MET A 342 -12.90 13.20 17.24
CA MET A 342 -11.54 13.75 17.33
C MET A 342 -11.08 14.40 16.01
N GLN A 343 -11.35 13.76 14.87
CA GLN A 343 -11.02 14.33 13.57
C GLN A 343 -11.78 15.64 13.30
N THR A 344 -13.07 15.69 13.64
CA THR A 344 -13.89 16.90 13.45
C THR A 344 -13.50 18.06 14.36
N GLN A 345 -12.90 17.77 15.51
CA GLN A 345 -12.43 18.76 16.49
C GLN A 345 -10.95 19.15 16.28
N SER A 346 -10.20 18.40 15.46
CA SER A 346 -8.80 18.68 15.18
C SER A 346 -8.64 19.89 14.26
N ASP A 347 -7.78 20.84 14.62
CA ASP A 347 -7.34 21.90 13.71
C ASP A 347 -6.33 21.38 12.66
N ASP A 348 -5.76 20.18 12.87
CA ASP A 348 -4.93 19.50 11.89
C ASP A 348 -5.80 18.58 11.01
N VAL A 349 -6.04 19.04 9.78
CA VAL A 349 -6.83 18.33 8.77
C VAL A 349 -6.11 17.08 8.25
N MET A 350 -4.78 17.03 8.39
CA MET A 350 -3.95 15.89 7.97
C MET A 350 -3.90 14.79 9.03
N PHE A 351 -4.36 15.08 10.25
CA PHE A 351 -4.50 14.06 11.26
C PHE A 351 -5.73 13.20 10.95
N TYR A 352 -5.48 11.93 10.60
CA TYR A 352 -6.51 10.91 10.41
C TYR A 352 -6.55 9.96 11.61
N PRO A 353 -7.18 10.36 12.75
CA PRO A 353 -7.11 9.60 14.01
C PRO A 353 -7.56 8.15 13.85
N LYS A 354 -8.55 7.87 12.98
CA LYS A 354 -8.99 6.51 12.71
C LYS A 354 -7.89 5.64 12.10
N HIS A 355 -7.18 6.15 11.09
CA HIS A 355 -6.08 5.43 10.44
C HIS A 355 -4.89 5.29 11.39
N PHE A 356 -4.49 6.40 12.01
CA PHE A 356 -3.40 6.43 12.99
C PHE A 356 -3.64 5.44 14.13
N TYR A 357 -4.83 5.44 14.73
CA TYR A 357 -5.15 4.51 15.80
C TYR A 357 -5.09 3.05 15.35
N ASP A 358 -5.68 2.71 14.19
CA ASP A 358 -5.72 1.33 13.67
C ASP A 358 -4.30 0.77 13.48
N PHE A 359 -3.43 1.54 12.80
CA PHE A 359 -2.14 1.05 12.34
C PHE A 359 -0.96 1.37 13.25
N GLU A 360 -1.00 2.47 14.01
CA GLU A 360 0.10 2.87 14.89
C GLU A 360 -0.13 2.43 16.34
N ILE A 361 -1.39 2.34 16.79
CA ILE A 361 -1.70 1.97 18.18
C ILE A 361 -2.14 0.51 18.27
N TYR A 362 -3.30 0.16 17.69
CA TYR A 362 -3.87 -1.17 17.83
C TYR A 362 -2.95 -2.26 17.23
N LEU A 363 -2.49 -2.06 15.99
CA LEU A 363 -1.62 -3.02 15.33
C LEU A 363 -0.27 -3.18 16.05
N SER A 364 0.30 -2.08 16.57
CA SER A 364 1.54 -2.13 17.37
C SER A 364 1.38 -2.91 18.67
N GLU A 365 0.24 -2.78 19.35
CA GLU A 365 -0.07 -3.58 20.54
C GLU A 365 -0.18 -5.06 20.20
N LEU A 366 -0.89 -5.37 19.10
CA LEU A 366 -1.01 -6.73 18.58
C LEU A 366 0.33 -7.34 18.20
N PHE A 367 1.24 -6.56 17.63
CA PHE A 367 2.62 -6.96 17.32
C PHE A 367 3.45 -7.24 18.57
N THR A 368 3.35 -6.36 19.57
CA THR A 368 4.03 -6.54 20.86
C THR A 368 3.60 -7.86 21.49
N ARG A 369 2.30 -8.15 21.46
CA ARG A 369 1.75 -9.43 21.93
C ARG A 369 2.23 -10.61 21.09
N ALA A 370 2.26 -10.48 19.77
CA ALA A 370 2.77 -11.52 18.88
C ALA A 370 4.22 -11.89 19.21
N HIS A 371 5.13 -10.91 19.33
CA HIS A 371 6.52 -11.18 19.69
C HIS A 371 6.67 -11.85 21.07
N LYS A 372 5.88 -11.40 22.06
CA LYS A 372 5.84 -12.00 23.40
C LYS A 372 5.39 -13.46 23.37
N MET A 373 4.41 -13.79 22.55
CA MET A 373 3.78 -15.12 22.50
C MET A 373 4.41 -16.09 21.50
N ASN A 374 5.20 -15.60 20.53
CA ASN A 374 5.72 -16.38 19.40
C ASN A 374 6.47 -17.64 19.85
N ARG A 375 7.50 -17.52 20.69
CA ARG A 375 8.33 -18.66 21.09
C ARG A 375 7.53 -19.77 21.76
N THR A 376 6.62 -19.40 22.66
CA THR A 376 5.76 -20.36 23.36
C THR A 376 4.79 -21.02 22.38
N PHE A 377 4.16 -20.25 21.49
CA PHE A 377 3.29 -20.79 20.45
C PHE A 377 4.02 -21.82 19.58
N GLN A 378 5.18 -21.47 19.03
CA GLN A 378 5.97 -22.37 18.17
C GLN A 378 6.36 -23.66 18.93
N THR A 379 6.79 -23.53 20.19
CA THR A 379 7.19 -24.67 21.03
C THR A 379 6.02 -25.62 21.28
N GLU A 380 4.85 -25.08 21.63
CA GLU A 380 3.66 -25.89 21.92
C GLU A 380 3.17 -26.62 20.66
N ILE A 381 3.08 -25.94 19.50
CA ILE A 381 2.69 -26.59 18.24
C ILE A 381 3.73 -27.63 17.80
N LYS A 382 5.03 -27.33 17.89
CA LYS A 382 6.10 -28.30 17.61
C LYS A 382 5.94 -29.57 18.45
N SER A 383 5.66 -29.41 19.74
CA SER A 383 5.49 -30.53 20.66
C SER A 383 4.28 -31.42 20.34
N ILE A 384 3.28 -30.90 19.63
CA ILE A 384 2.13 -31.69 19.17
C ILE A 384 2.58 -32.68 18.09
N PHE A 385 3.54 -32.31 17.24
CA PHE A 385 4.01 -33.13 16.12
C PHE A 385 5.36 -33.82 16.39
N ASP A 386 5.90 -33.70 17.59
CA ASP A 386 7.18 -34.31 17.94
C ASP A 386 7.09 -35.85 17.85
N GLY A 387 8.10 -36.46 17.21
CA GLY A 387 8.13 -37.91 16.95
C GLY A 387 7.08 -38.45 15.96
N ARG A 388 6.33 -37.58 15.25
CA ARG A 388 5.35 -38.03 14.24
C ARG A 388 6.02 -38.33 12.89
N GLU A 389 5.78 -39.53 12.38
CA GLU A 389 6.32 -39.98 11.11
C GLU A 389 5.78 -39.18 9.92
N GLY A 390 6.65 -38.91 8.95
CA GLY A 390 6.27 -38.32 7.67
C GLY A 390 5.78 -36.88 7.76
N CYS A 391 6.09 -36.17 8.85
CA CYS A 391 5.78 -34.75 9.04
C CYS A 391 7.03 -33.93 9.41
N LEU A 392 7.03 -32.66 9.01
CA LEU A 392 8.06 -31.69 9.34
C LEU A 392 7.38 -30.40 9.80
N PHE A 393 7.72 -29.98 11.02
CA PHE A 393 7.31 -28.68 11.57
C PHE A 393 8.32 -27.61 11.16
N GLU A 394 7.81 -26.50 10.62
CA GLU A 394 8.58 -25.32 10.25
C GLU A 394 8.02 -24.09 10.98
N GLU A 395 8.89 -23.44 11.75
CA GLU A 395 8.55 -22.19 12.44
C GLU A 395 8.33 -21.07 11.42
N GLY A 396 7.21 -20.38 11.52
CA GLY A 396 6.96 -19.16 10.75
C GLY A 396 7.50 -17.94 11.48
N PRO A 397 8.22 -17.02 10.82
CA PRO A 397 8.56 -15.74 11.43
C PRO A 397 7.28 -14.95 11.71
N VAL A 398 7.33 -14.10 12.75
CA VAL A 398 6.31 -13.06 12.96
C VAL A 398 6.21 -12.24 11.68
N LYS A 399 5.01 -12.11 11.12
CA LYS A 399 4.81 -11.27 9.92
C LYS A 399 5.32 -9.86 10.23
N SER A 400 5.96 -9.17 9.28
CA SER A 400 6.39 -7.78 9.49
C SER A 400 5.20 -6.83 9.65
N LEU A 401 5.45 -5.69 10.29
CA LEU A 401 4.44 -4.67 10.56
C LEU A 401 3.87 -4.13 9.25
N GLU A 402 4.74 -3.83 8.30
CA GLU A 402 4.46 -3.27 6.98
C GLU A 402 3.60 -4.21 6.16
N ARG A 403 3.92 -5.52 6.13
CA ARG A 403 3.08 -6.52 5.45
C ARG A 403 1.72 -6.67 6.12
N SER A 404 1.63 -6.47 7.42
CA SER A 404 0.37 -6.54 8.17
C SER A 404 -0.51 -5.30 7.93
N LYS A 405 0.10 -4.10 7.90
CA LYS A 405 -0.53 -2.84 7.47
C LYS A 405 -1.09 -2.99 6.04
N LEU A 406 -0.25 -3.42 5.09
CA LEU A 406 -0.63 -3.62 3.69
C LEU A 406 -1.78 -4.61 3.55
N LYS A 407 -1.70 -5.76 4.24
CA LYS A 407 -2.77 -6.77 4.24
C LYS A 407 -4.09 -6.19 4.74
N ALA A 408 -4.07 -5.43 5.83
CA ALA A 408 -5.26 -4.79 6.37
C ALA A 408 -5.84 -3.69 5.47
N GLN A 409 -4.99 -2.92 4.80
CA GLN A 409 -5.41 -1.87 3.87
C GLN A 409 -6.01 -2.43 2.58
N VAL A 410 -5.41 -3.49 2.03
CA VAL A 410 -5.80 -4.05 0.72
C VAL A 410 -6.88 -5.12 0.86
N GLU A 411 -6.66 -6.15 1.68
CA GLU A 411 -7.56 -7.31 1.77
C GLU A 411 -8.77 -7.05 2.68
N TYR A 412 -8.65 -6.09 3.62
CA TYR A 412 -9.66 -5.80 4.63
C TYR A 412 -10.17 -4.34 4.57
N LYS A 413 -10.11 -3.71 3.38
CA LYS A 413 -10.54 -2.32 3.19
C LYS A 413 -11.98 -2.06 3.66
N ASP A 414 -12.87 -3.03 3.43
CA ASP A 414 -14.31 -2.98 3.78
C ASP A 414 -14.62 -3.71 5.09
N ALA A 415 -13.61 -4.05 5.90
CA ALA A 415 -13.83 -4.72 7.17
C ALA A 415 -14.22 -3.73 8.28
N PRO A 416 -14.96 -4.18 9.31
CA PRO A 416 -15.27 -3.34 10.46
C PRO A 416 -14.00 -2.89 11.19
N PHE A 417 -14.01 -1.66 11.69
CA PHE A 417 -12.92 -1.09 12.47
C PHE A 417 -12.73 -1.79 13.83
N PRO A 418 -11.49 -1.98 14.32
CA PRO A 418 -10.22 -1.76 13.61
C PRO A 418 -10.03 -2.81 12.50
N ARG A 419 -9.52 -2.39 11.34
CA ARG A 419 -9.32 -3.27 10.18
C ARG A 419 -8.18 -4.26 10.45
N SER A 420 -7.14 -3.82 11.14
CA SER A 420 -6.00 -4.65 11.51
C SER A 420 -6.35 -5.86 12.39
N ALA A 421 -7.48 -5.84 13.12
CA ALA A 421 -7.97 -6.99 13.86
C ALA A 421 -8.34 -8.20 12.98
N GLN A 422 -8.51 -8.03 11.67
CA GLN A 422 -8.73 -9.11 10.72
C GLN A 422 -7.44 -9.85 10.34
N VAL A 423 -6.27 -9.32 10.69
CA VAL A 423 -4.97 -9.94 10.38
C VAL A 423 -4.70 -11.06 11.39
N VAL A 424 -5.14 -12.27 11.03
CA VAL A 424 -5.10 -13.48 11.88
C VAL A 424 -3.84 -14.35 11.71
N ASP A 425 -2.94 -13.97 10.81
CA ASP A 425 -1.73 -14.71 10.43
C ASP A 425 -0.44 -13.92 10.74
N ILE A 426 -0.45 -13.16 11.84
CA ILE A 426 0.74 -12.48 12.38
C ILE A 426 1.69 -13.51 12.99
N LEU A 427 1.15 -14.40 13.83
CA LEU A 427 1.83 -15.61 14.28
C LEU A 427 1.37 -16.78 13.43
N ARG A 428 2.33 -17.52 12.89
CA ARG A 428 2.05 -18.64 12.00
C ARG A 428 3.12 -19.71 12.08
N CYS A 429 2.73 -20.92 11.71
CA CYS A 429 3.64 -22.05 11.51
C CYS A 429 3.11 -22.94 10.40
N GLN A 430 3.98 -23.81 9.89
CA GLN A 430 3.64 -24.74 8.82
C GLN A 430 4.03 -26.15 9.22
N ILE A 431 3.14 -27.11 8.94
CA ILE A 431 3.40 -28.53 9.08
C ILE A 431 3.30 -29.13 7.67
N THR A 432 4.42 -29.68 7.20
CA THR A 432 4.50 -30.33 5.91
C THR A 432 4.49 -31.83 6.05
N PHE A 433 3.78 -32.52 5.16
CA PHE A 433 3.63 -33.97 5.18
C PHE A 433 4.16 -34.61 3.90
N ASP A 434 4.81 -35.76 4.00
CA ASP A 434 5.39 -36.44 2.84
C ASP A 434 4.30 -37.01 1.89
N THR A 435 3.17 -37.46 2.43
CA THR A 435 2.05 -38.08 1.69
C THR A 435 0.70 -37.60 2.21
N VAL A 436 -0.37 -37.81 1.42
CA VAL A 436 -1.74 -37.50 1.84
C VAL A 436 -2.20 -38.33 3.05
N ILE A 437 -1.71 -39.57 3.19
CA ILE A 437 -1.97 -40.43 4.36
C ILE A 437 -1.41 -39.78 5.62
N HIS A 438 -0.14 -39.33 5.58
CA HIS A 438 0.49 -38.66 6.72
C HIS A 438 -0.24 -37.36 7.06
N LEU A 439 -0.71 -36.61 6.06
CA LEU A 439 -1.52 -35.40 6.27
C LEU A 439 -2.84 -35.71 7.00
N LEU A 440 -3.61 -36.70 6.54
CA LEU A 440 -4.86 -37.10 7.21
C LEU A 440 -4.61 -37.56 8.65
N ASN A 441 -3.60 -38.40 8.86
CA ASN A 441 -3.21 -38.86 10.19
C ASN A 441 -2.78 -37.70 11.09
N GLY A 442 -2.03 -36.74 10.53
CA GLY A 442 -1.61 -35.52 11.20
C GLY A 442 -2.79 -34.63 11.61
N LEU A 443 -3.78 -34.46 10.74
CA LEU A 443 -5.02 -33.73 11.04
C LEU A 443 -5.85 -34.41 12.13
N GLY A 444 -5.98 -35.74 12.04
CA GLY A 444 -6.66 -36.55 13.08
C GLY A 444 -5.96 -36.43 14.43
N HIS A 445 -4.63 -36.56 14.45
CA HIS A 445 -3.82 -36.36 15.65
C HIS A 445 -3.95 -34.95 16.21
N PHE A 446 -3.85 -33.92 15.37
CA PHE A 446 -4.04 -32.54 15.78
C PHE A 446 -5.40 -32.33 16.45
N ASN A 447 -6.47 -32.87 15.87
CA ASN A 447 -7.81 -32.82 16.46
C ASN A 447 -7.85 -33.46 17.86
N VAL A 448 -7.32 -34.69 18.01
CA VAL A 448 -7.24 -35.37 19.31
C VAL A 448 -6.46 -34.54 20.34
N MET A 449 -5.32 -33.96 19.92
CA MET A 449 -4.50 -33.17 20.81
C MET A 449 -5.19 -31.87 21.22
N MET A 450 -5.83 -31.15 20.31
CA MET A 450 -6.60 -29.93 20.61
C MET A 450 -7.73 -30.18 21.62
N MET A 451 -8.30 -31.39 21.62
CA MET A 451 -9.35 -31.80 22.56
C MET A 451 -8.81 -32.35 23.89
N SER A 452 -7.51 -32.64 23.98
CA SER A 452 -6.90 -33.20 25.19
C SER A 452 -6.93 -32.21 26.36
N PRO A 453 -6.96 -32.69 27.63
CA PRO A 453 -6.94 -31.82 28.80
C PRO A 453 -5.76 -30.83 28.84
N ARG A 454 -4.62 -31.21 28.24
CA ARG A 454 -3.42 -30.38 28.16
C ARG A 454 -3.61 -29.14 27.29
N TYR A 455 -4.33 -29.27 26.17
CA TYR A 455 -4.40 -28.22 25.15
C TYR A 455 -5.76 -27.55 25.00
N LYS A 456 -6.85 -28.16 25.50
CA LYS A 456 -8.21 -27.63 25.37
C LYS A 456 -8.39 -26.20 25.89
N ASN A 457 -7.60 -25.79 26.89
CA ASN A 457 -7.63 -24.46 27.48
C ASN A 457 -6.59 -23.51 26.86
N THR A 458 -5.62 -24.06 26.14
CA THR A 458 -4.50 -23.32 25.53
C THR A 458 -4.84 -22.95 24.09
N PHE A 459 -5.53 -23.83 23.38
CA PHE A 459 -5.85 -23.68 21.97
C PHE A 459 -7.35 -23.85 21.74
N LYS A 460 -7.93 -22.95 20.94
CA LYS A 460 -9.30 -23.04 20.45
C LYS A 460 -9.31 -22.79 18.94
N VAL A 461 -9.74 -23.76 18.16
CA VAL A 461 -9.90 -23.57 16.70
C VAL A 461 -11.06 -22.60 16.47
N VAL A 462 -10.77 -21.49 15.78
CA VAL A 462 -11.73 -20.41 15.52
C VAL A 462 -12.11 -20.29 14.06
N ARG A 463 -11.31 -20.83 13.14
CA ARG A 463 -11.62 -20.91 11.71
C ARG A 463 -10.83 -22.03 11.06
N VAL A 464 -11.46 -22.69 10.08
CA VAL A 464 -10.82 -23.70 9.24
C VAL A 464 -11.11 -23.37 7.78
N LYS A 465 -10.07 -23.35 6.95
CA LYS A 465 -10.16 -23.23 5.50
C LYS A 465 -9.54 -24.48 4.89
N ASN A 466 -10.36 -25.29 4.22
CA ASN A 466 -9.90 -26.47 3.50
C ASN A 466 -9.86 -26.16 2.00
N GLU A 467 -8.69 -25.83 1.46
CA GLU A 467 -8.55 -25.48 0.04
C GLU A 467 -8.62 -26.74 -0.86
N PHE A 468 -8.43 -27.95 -0.31
CA PHE A 468 -8.65 -29.19 -1.07
C PHE A 468 -10.11 -29.38 -1.45
N ALA A 469 -11.06 -28.92 -0.61
CA ALA A 469 -12.48 -29.01 -0.90
C ALA A 469 -12.87 -28.20 -2.16
N GLU A 470 -12.12 -27.14 -2.49
CA GLU A 470 -12.37 -26.33 -3.68
C GLU A 470 -12.05 -27.08 -4.99
N CYS A 471 -11.14 -28.06 -4.95
CA CYS A 471 -10.80 -28.88 -6.12
C CYS A 471 -11.98 -29.72 -6.63
N LEU A 472 -12.90 -30.13 -5.74
CA LEU A 472 -14.11 -30.89 -6.13
C LEU A 472 -15.04 -30.04 -7.02
N SER A 473 -15.17 -28.75 -6.72
CA SER A 473 -16.09 -27.85 -7.43
C SER A 473 -15.68 -27.59 -8.89
N SER A 474 -14.43 -27.86 -9.25
CA SER A 474 -13.87 -27.62 -10.58
C SER A 474 -13.83 -28.89 -11.46
N GLN A 475 -14.40 -30.01 -11.00
CA GLN A 475 -14.49 -31.27 -11.75
C GLN A 475 -15.45 -31.14 -12.93
N LYS A 476 -14.98 -30.60 -14.05
CA LYS A 476 -15.65 -30.73 -15.35
C LYS A 476 -15.07 -31.84 -16.23
N ARG A 477 -13.93 -32.44 -15.85
CA ARG A 477 -13.19 -33.50 -16.58
C ARG A 477 -12.37 -34.28 -15.55
N ASP A 478 -12.07 -35.55 -15.77
CA ASP A 478 -11.37 -36.50 -14.86
C ASP A 478 -9.96 -36.10 -14.38
N LYS A 479 -9.59 -34.82 -14.43
CA LYS A 479 -8.28 -34.28 -14.04
C LYS A 479 -8.47 -33.22 -12.97
N LEU A 480 -7.84 -33.42 -11.82
CA LEU A 480 -7.78 -32.40 -10.78
C LEU A 480 -6.85 -31.28 -11.21
N ASP A 481 -7.33 -30.05 -11.06
CA ASP A 481 -6.53 -28.87 -11.28
C ASP A 481 -5.83 -28.48 -9.97
N PHE A 482 -4.54 -28.79 -9.88
CA PHE A 482 -3.67 -28.34 -8.78
C PHE A 482 -2.92 -27.04 -9.12
N SER A 483 -3.41 -26.27 -10.12
CA SER A 483 -2.88 -24.94 -10.42
C SER A 483 -3.02 -23.97 -9.24
N LYS A 484 -4.02 -24.20 -8.39
CA LYS A 484 -4.23 -23.44 -7.16
C LYS A 484 -3.44 -24.06 -6.01
N PHE A 485 -2.84 -23.19 -5.21
CA PHE A 485 -2.28 -23.57 -3.93
C PHE A 485 -3.33 -24.25 -3.07
N ILE A 486 -3.07 -25.52 -2.72
CA ILE A 486 -3.93 -26.31 -1.85
C ILE A 486 -3.25 -26.55 -0.51
N ASP A 487 -3.87 -26.07 0.56
CA ASP A 487 -3.52 -26.38 1.94
C ASP A 487 -4.79 -26.44 2.81
N ILE A 488 -4.61 -26.88 4.05
CA ILE A 488 -5.61 -26.66 5.09
C ILE A 488 -5.03 -25.61 6.04
N LYS A 489 -5.71 -24.48 6.18
CA LYS A 489 -5.35 -23.45 7.16
C LYS A 489 -6.31 -23.51 8.34
N MET A 490 -5.76 -23.61 9.55
CA MET A 490 -6.53 -23.48 10.78
C MET A 490 -6.10 -22.22 11.50
N ASN A 491 -7.05 -21.32 11.75
CA ASN A 491 -6.81 -20.24 12.69
C ASN A 491 -7.16 -20.73 14.09
N VAL A 492 -6.21 -20.60 15.01
CA VAL A 492 -6.31 -21.09 16.38
C VAL A 492 -6.09 -19.92 17.33
N LEU A 493 -7.03 -19.70 18.23
CA LEU A 493 -6.88 -18.80 19.36
C LEU A 493 -5.95 -19.45 20.37
N PHE A 494 -4.75 -18.90 20.52
CA PHE A 494 -3.75 -19.33 21.48
C PHE A 494 -3.82 -18.46 22.73
N THR A 495 -3.98 -19.08 23.90
CA THR A 495 -4.11 -18.39 25.19
C THR A 495 -2.97 -18.78 26.13
N LYS A 496 -2.25 -17.79 26.66
CA LYS A 496 -1.18 -17.97 27.65
C LYS A 496 -1.11 -16.76 28.56
N ASN A 497 -0.91 -16.95 29.86
CA ASN A 497 -0.73 -15.87 30.84
C ASN A 497 -1.84 -14.80 30.79
N ASN A 498 -3.09 -15.25 30.65
CA ASN A 498 -4.28 -14.40 30.52
C ASN A 498 -4.31 -13.45 29.31
N GLU A 499 -3.47 -13.68 28.31
CA GLU A 499 -3.51 -13.02 27.01
C GLU A 499 -3.88 -14.04 25.94
N SER A 500 -4.56 -13.59 24.89
CA SER A 500 -4.83 -14.41 23.72
C SER A 500 -4.46 -13.70 22.42
N ILE A 501 -4.16 -14.52 21.41
CA ILE A 501 -3.88 -14.09 20.03
C ILE A 501 -4.37 -15.16 19.06
N VAL A 502 -4.97 -14.75 17.95
CA VAL A 502 -5.28 -15.65 16.85
C VAL A 502 -4.01 -15.89 16.03
N THR A 503 -3.72 -17.17 15.81
CA THR A 503 -2.55 -17.68 15.09
C THR A 503 -3.01 -18.50 13.89
N GLU A 504 -2.12 -18.76 12.93
CA GLU A 504 -2.39 -19.63 11.78
C GLU A 504 -1.50 -20.86 11.77
N VAL A 505 -2.11 -22.04 11.68
CA VAL A 505 -1.42 -23.32 11.49
C VAL A 505 -1.76 -23.82 10.09
N GLN A 506 -0.75 -23.90 9.22
CA GLN A 506 -0.91 -24.36 7.84
C GLN A 506 -0.48 -25.82 7.71
N PHE A 507 -1.34 -26.65 7.11
CA PHE A 507 -1.07 -28.06 6.83
C PHE A 507 -0.96 -28.25 5.32
N SER A 508 0.18 -28.72 4.84
CA SER A 508 0.43 -28.85 3.39
C SER A 508 1.23 -30.11 3.07
N LEU A 509 1.13 -30.61 1.83
CA LEU A 509 2.05 -31.65 1.37
C LEU A 509 3.41 -31.03 1.07
N LYS A 510 4.48 -31.78 1.32
CA LYS A 510 5.87 -31.35 1.10
C LYS A 510 6.12 -30.90 -0.34
N ILE A 511 5.50 -31.57 -1.30
CA ILE A 511 5.62 -31.21 -2.72
C ILE A 511 4.99 -29.83 -3.01
N ILE A 512 3.84 -29.52 -2.40
CA ILE A 512 3.15 -28.22 -2.52
C ILE A 512 3.93 -27.14 -1.78
N ALA A 513 4.41 -27.43 -0.57
CA ALA A 513 5.22 -26.51 0.22
C ALA A 513 6.49 -26.08 -0.52
N LYS A 514 7.19 -27.03 -1.16
CA LYS A 514 8.35 -26.74 -2.00
C LYS A 514 8.01 -25.83 -3.17
N LEU A 515 6.89 -26.06 -3.85
CA LEU A 515 6.46 -25.17 -4.93
C LEU A 515 6.10 -23.78 -4.43
N LYS A 516 5.33 -23.67 -3.32
CA LYS A 516 5.00 -22.39 -2.67
C LYS A 516 6.25 -21.58 -2.37
N LYS A 517 7.31 -22.22 -1.87
CA LYS A 517 8.59 -21.56 -1.60
C LYS A 517 9.23 -20.98 -2.86
N LYS A 518 9.18 -21.72 -3.98
CA LYS A 518 9.69 -21.25 -5.29
C LYS A 518 8.83 -20.13 -5.89
N GLN A 519 7.51 -20.22 -5.73
CA GLN A 519 6.56 -19.27 -6.32
C GLN A 519 6.37 -18.00 -5.49
N HIS A 520 6.67 -18.01 -4.19
CA HIS A 520 6.44 -16.86 -3.31
C HIS A 520 7.08 -15.55 -3.81
N PRO A 521 8.35 -15.52 -4.29
CA PRO A 521 8.92 -14.32 -4.89
C PRO A 521 8.08 -13.76 -6.06
N LEU A 522 7.66 -14.64 -6.97
CA LEU A 522 6.86 -14.26 -8.15
C LEU A 522 5.45 -13.82 -7.76
N TYR A 523 4.87 -14.46 -6.74
CA TYR A 523 3.58 -14.04 -6.19
C TYR A 523 3.65 -12.64 -5.58
N GLU A 524 4.71 -12.30 -4.83
CA GLU A 524 4.88 -10.96 -4.28
C GLU A 524 5.03 -9.89 -5.37
N ILE A 525 5.68 -10.23 -6.49
CA ILE A 525 5.66 -9.39 -7.70
C ILE A 525 4.23 -9.26 -8.20
N MET A 526 3.55 -10.36 -8.53
CA MET A 526 2.18 -10.32 -9.07
C MET A 526 1.20 -9.48 -8.22
N ARG A 527 1.36 -9.46 -6.89
CA ARG A 527 0.51 -8.65 -5.99
C ARG A 527 0.62 -7.14 -6.23
N GLN A 528 1.77 -6.63 -6.69
CA GLN A 528 1.96 -5.20 -6.96
C GLN A 528 1.05 -4.69 -8.07
N GLU A 529 0.54 -5.59 -8.93
CA GLU A 529 -0.40 -5.22 -9.99
C GLU A 529 -1.62 -4.47 -9.45
N SER A 530 -2.25 -4.98 -8.38
CA SER A 530 -3.43 -4.33 -7.78
C SER A 530 -3.12 -2.91 -7.31
N PHE A 531 -1.95 -2.73 -6.69
CA PHE A 531 -1.48 -1.42 -6.25
C PHE A 531 -1.21 -0.48 -7.43
N LEU A 532 -0.51 -0.94 -8.47
CA LEU A 532 -0.20 -0.13 -9.65
C LEU A 532 -1.47 0.28 -10.40
N TYR A 533 -2.44 -0.63 -10.53
CA TYR A 533 -3.73 -0.28 -11.12
C TYR A 533 -4.53 0.68 -10.24
N ASP A 534 -4.55 0.50 -8.92
CA ASP A 534 -5.19 1.46 -8.03
C ASP A 534 -4.49 2.83 -8.06
N ALA A 535 -3.17 2.87 -8.21
CA ALA A 535 -2.39 4.10 -8.39
C ALA A 535 -2.69 4.77 -9.73
N LEU A 536 -2.66 4.02 -10.85
CA LEU A 536 -3.08 4.50 -12.18
C LEU A 536 -4.50 5.00 -12.17
N ARG A 537 -5.37 4.28 -11.48
CA ARG A 537 -6.76 4.63 -11.28
C ARG A 537 -6.85 5.96 -10.56
N ALA A 538 -6.21 6.07 -9.39
CA ALA A 538 -6.17 7.31 -8.63
C ALA A 538 -5.62 8.46 -9.48
N MET A 539 -4.54 8.24 -10.23
CA MET A 539 -3.94 9.24 -11.13
C MET A 539 -4.88 9.67 -12.28
N SER A 540 -5.54 8.71 -12.94
CA SER A 540 -6.47 8.96 -14.04
C SER A 540 -7.77 9.64 -13.58
N TYR A 541 -8.16 9.42 -12.33
CA TYR A 541 -9.33 10.05 -11.71
C TYR A 541 -8.99 11.32 -10.94
N SER A 542 -7.73 11.55 -10.57
CA SER A 542 -7.29 12.76 -9.90
C SER A 542 -7.14 13.89 -10.93
N GLN A 543 -8.29 14.33 -11.45
CA GLN A 543 -8.41 15.65 -12.05
C GLN A 543 -7.76 16.66 -11.11
N PHE A 544 -7.15 17.70 -11.66
CA PHE A 544 -6.51 18.77 -10.88
C PHE A 544 -7.34 19.20 -9.66
N ASP A 545 -8.67 19.25 -9.78
CA ASP A 545 -9.61 19.53 -8.70
C ASP A 545 -9.52 18.58 -7.49
N VAL A 546 -9.33 17.28 -7.73
CA VAL A 546 -9.17 16.28 -6.66
C VAL A 546 -7.84 16.49 -5.95
N GLN A 547 -6.76 16.71 -6.69
CA GLN A 547 -5.44 17.01 -6.10
C GLN A 547 -5.50 18.32 -5.31
N LEU A 548 -6.22 19.32 -5.82
CA LEU A 548 -6.44 20.59 -5.13
C LEU A 548 -7.27 20.42 -3.84
N GLN A 549 -8.26 19.52 -3.83
CA GLN A 549 -8.97 19.15 -2.60
C GLN A 549 -8.07 18.41 -1.61
N MET A 550 -7.27 17.45 -2.09
CA MET A 550 -6.35 16.66 -1.27
C MET A 550 -5.25 17.51 -0.65
N ALA A 551 -4.72 18.49 -1.40
CA ALA A 551 -3.76 19.45 -0.90
C ALA A 551 -4.31 20.21 0.31
N SER A 552 -5.63 20.39 0.42
CA SER A 552 -6.32 20.95 1.61
C SER A 552 -5.66 22.25 2.12
N PHE A 553 -5.17 23.07 1.19
CA PHE A 553 -4.46 24.32 1.46
C PHE A 553 -3.14 24.19 2.23
N HIS A 554 -2.56 22.99 2.33
CA HIS A 554 -1.25 22.79 2.94
C HIS A 554 -0.17 23.50 2.09
N PRO A 555 0.72 24.32 2.68
CA PRO A 555 1.62 25.19 1.92
C PRO A 555 2.51 24.46 0.91
N LYS A 556 3.02 23.27 1.29
CA LYS A 556 3.90 22.46 0.43
C LYS A 556 3.14 21.93 -0.79
N GLU A 557 1.98 21.33 -0.56
CA GLU A 557 1.20 20.67 -1.62
C GLU A 557 0.59 21.73 -2.55
N MET A 558 0.14 22.87 -2.02
CA MET A 558 -0.29 24.01 -2.83
C MET A 558 0.85 24.58 -3.68
N ALA A 559 2.06 24.69 -3.12
CA ALA A 559 3.23 25.16 -3.87
C ALA A 559 3.58 24.20 -5.01
N ASN A 560 3.50 22.89 -4.77
CA ASN A 560 3.65 21.88 -5.81
C ASN A 560 2.61 22.05 -6.92
N LEU A 561 1.32 22.12 -6.57
CA LEU A 561 0.26 22.34 -7.57
C LEU A 561 0.46 23.62 -8.36
N MET A 562 0.87 24.71 -7.71
CA MET A 562 1.18 25.98 -8.38
C MET A 562 2.42 25.87 -9.29
N LEU A 563 3.41 25.07 -8.92
CA LEU A 563 4.59 24.86 -9.74
C LEU A 563 4.28 24.02 -10.98
N PHE A 564 3.53 22.93 -10.79
CA PHE A 564 3.31 21.90 -11.81
C PHE A 564 2.05 22.13 -12.66
N PHE A 565 1.02 22.79 -12.12
CA PHE A 565 -0.26 22.99 -12.82
C PHE A 565 -0.74 24.45 -12.76
N PRO A 566 0.12 25.44 -13.12
CA PRO A 566 -0.20 26.86 -12.95
C PRO A 566 -1.50 27.28 -13.66
N ASP A 567 -1.71 26.78 -14.88
CA ASP A 567 -2.84 27.18 -15.72
C ASP A 567 -4.16 26.49 -15.32
N HIS A 568 -4.09 25.37 -14.60
CA HIS A 568 -5.27 24.59 -14.23
C HIS A 568 -6.12 25.28 -13.15
N PHE A 569 -5.50 26.10 -12.30
CA PHE A 569 -6.22 26.94 -11.33
C PHE A 569 -7.24 27.86 -12.00
N GLY A 570 -6.91 28.37 -13.19
CA GLY A 570 -7.78 29.26 -13.94
C GLY A 570 -8.98 28.58 -14.58
N CYS A 571 -8.97 27.25 -14.71
CA CYS A 571 -10.03 26.47 -15.36
C CYS A 571 -10.77 25.52 -14.41
N SER A 572 -10.29 25.36 -13.17
CA SER A 572 -10.81 24.44 -12.16
C SER A 572 -12.30 24.65 -11.82
N PRO A 573 -13.19 23.69 -12.11
CA PRO A 573 -14.58 23.72 -11.67
C PRO A 573 -14.75 23.85 -10.15
N LEU A 574 -13.83 23.27 -9.38
CA LEU A 574 -13.79 23.41 -7.93
C LEU A 574 -13.70 24.89 -7.50
N ILE A 575 -12.84 25.67 -8.16
CA ILE A 575 -12.64 27.09 -7.86
C ILE A 575 -13.83 27.93 -8.37
N HIS A 576 -14.34 27.62 -9.57
CA HIS A 576 -15.35 28.45 -10.23
C HIS A 576 -16.78 28.19 -9.75
N CYS A 577 -17.14 26.93 -9.50
CA CYS A 577 -18.55 26.54 -9.38
C CYS A 577 -18.86 25.77 -8.10
N SER A 578 -17.89 25.04 -7.56
CA SER A 578 -18.14 24.15 -6.43
C SER A 578 -18.41 24.89 -5.11
N LYS A 579 -19.24 24.26 -4.27
CA LYS A 579 -19.57 24.68 -2.91
C LYS A 579 -19.55 23.45 -2.00
N ASP A 580 -19.13 23.63 -0.75
CA ASP A 580 -19.22 22.58 0.25
C ASP A 580 -20.67 22.35 0.72
N SER A 581 -20.87 21.42 1.66
CA SER A 581 -22.18 21.11 2.25
C SER A 581 -22.79 22.25 3.08
N LYS A 582 -22.06 23.36 3.28
CA LYS A 582 -22.53 24.59 3.95
C LYS A 582 -22.71 25.74 2.94
N GLY A 583 -22.59 25.45 1.64
CA GLY A 583 -22.65 26.44 0.57
C GLY A 583 -21.40 27.32 0.44
N SER A 584 -20.30 26.99 1.11
CA SER A 584 -19.05 27.77 1.11
C SER A 584 -18.26 27.51 -0.17
N ASN A 585 -17.93 28.58 -0.91
CA ASN A 585 -17.09 28.50 -2.09
C ASN A 585 -15.62 28.20 -1.72
N PHE A 586 -14.79 27.91 -2.73
CA PHE A 586 -13.37 27.60 -2.55
C PHE A 586 -12.58 28.65 -1.75
N ILE A 587 -12.85 29.94 -1.97
CA ILE A 587 -12.16 31.04 -1.26
C ILE A 587 -12.61 31.12 0.20
N SER A 588 -13.88 30.84 0.51
CA SER A 588 -14.36 30.69 1.88
C SER A 588 -13.71 29.51 2.59
N GLN A 589 -13.57 28.37 1.90
CA GLN A 589 -12.92 27.18 2.44
C GLN A 589 -11.44 27.46 2.74
N MET A 590 -10.74 28.15 1.83
CA MET A 590 -9.37 28.62 2.02
C MET A 590 -9.28 29.55 3.23
N ALA A 591 -10.13 30.58 3.31
CA ALA A 591 -10.15 31.53 4.42
C ALA A 591 -10.38 30.87 5.80
N ASN A 592 -11.14 29.77 5.83
CA ASN A 592 -11.44 29.01 7.03
C ASN A 592 -10.37 27.97 7.42
N ASN A 593 -9.30 27.83 6.63
CA ASN A 593 -8.23 26.89 6.90
C ASN A 593 -7.02 27.60 7.54
N SER A 594 -6.63 27.19 8.75
CA SER A 594 -5.55 27.81 9.54
C SER A 594 -4.14 27.59 8.96
N GLN A 595 -3.97 26.65 8.03
CA GLN A 595 -2.69 26.36 7.38
C GLN A 595 -2.37 27.32 6.22
N VAL A 596 -3.30 28.20 5.84
CA VAL A 596 -3.06 29.18 4.78
C VAL A 596 -1.97 30.17 5.20
N VAL A 597 -0.90 30.22 4.41
CA VAL A 597 0.18 31.19 4.60
C VAL A 597 0.24 32.17 3.45
N TYR A 598 0.59 33.42 3.78
CA TYR A 598 0.63 34.53 2.83
C TYR A 598 1.51 34.25 1.60
N SER A 599 2.62 33.53 1.77
CA SER A 599 3.63 33.32 0.72
C SER A 599 3.11 32.63 -0.53
N TYR A 600 2.27 31.59 -0.41
CA TYR A 600 1.64 30.95 -1.57
C TYR A 600 0.26 31.56 -1.89
N ALA A 601 -0.47 32.00 -0.86
CA ALA A 601 -1.82 32.53 -1.02
C ALA A 601 -1.84 33.86 -1.82
N ASN A 602 -0.84 34.72 -1.64
CA ASN A 602 -0.77 36.00 -2.35
C ASN A 602 -0.57 35.82 -3.87
N PRO A 603 0.40 35.02 -4.34
CA PRO A 603 0.49 34.69 -5.76
C PRO A 603 -0.79 34.05 -6.31
N LEU A 604 -1.42 33.15 -5.54
CA LEU A 604 -2.63 32.44 -5.95
C LEU A 604 -3.83 33.37 -6.14
N LEU A 605 -4.07 34.30 -5.20
CA LEU A 605 -5.27 35.13 -5.15
C LEU A 605 -5.11 36.54 -5.76
N ARG A 606 -3.92 37.12 -5.75
CA ARG A 606 -3.70 38.54 -6.11
C ARG A 606 -2.76 38.77 -7.27
N ALA A 607 -1.77 37.91 -7.50
CA ALA A 607 -0.77 38.15 -8.55
C ALA A 607 -1.27 37.89 -9.98
N ARG A 608 -2.56 37.55 -10.15
CA ARG A 608 -3.20 37.22 -11.46
C ARG A 608 -2.53 36.06 -12.22
N ARG A 609 -1.66 35.31 -11.56
CA ARG A 609 -0.86 34.25 -12.18
C ARG A 609 -1.58 32.91 -12.27
N PHE A 610 -2.45 32.62 -11.30
CA PHE A 610 -3.07 31.30 -11.14
C PHE A 610 -4.59 31.38 -11.28
N ILE A 611 -5.24 32.16 -10.42
CA ILE A 611 -6.69 32.37 -10.48
C ILE A 611 -6.95 33.77 -11.09
N PRO A 612 -7.81 33.88 -12.12
CA PRO A 612 -8.21 35.17 -12.67
C PRO A 612 -8.77 36.08 -11.58
N GLN A 613 -8.36 37.36 -11.60
CA GLN A 613 -8.78 38.32 -10.58
C GLN A 613 -10.30 38.46 -10.52
N THR A 614 -10.98 38.45 -11.67
CA THR A 614 -12.44 38.53 -11.76
C THR A 614 -13.12 37.38 -11.01
N THR A 615 -12.59 36.16 -11.15
CA THR A 615 -13.04 34.99 -10.39
C THR A 615 -12.84 35.20 -8.90
N VAL A 616 -11.64 35.59 -8.46
CA VAL A 616 -11.37 35.83 -7.02
C VAL A 616 -12.32 36.87 -6.44
N GLN A 617 -12.47 38.02 -7.11
CA GLN A 617 -13.35 39.09 -6.63
C GLN A 617 -14.81 38.63 -6.53
N SER A 618 -15.33 37.92 -7.55
CA SER A 618 -16.69 37.37 -7.53
C SER A 618 -16.94 36.40 -6.37
N LYS A 619 -15.91 35.66 -5.94
CA LYS A 619 -16.00 34.72 -4.82
C LYS A 619 -15.87 35.38 -3.47
N LEU A 620 -15.11 36.47 -3.36
CA LEU A 620 -14.98 37.25 -2.11
C LEU A 620 -16.30 37.88 -1.67
N VAL A 621 -17.18 38.21 -2.61
CA VAL A 621 -18.50 38.80 -2.35
C VAL A 621 -19.64 37.79 -2.32
N GLN A 622 -19.36 36.49 -2.47
CA GLN A 622 -20.38 35.46 -2.46
C GLN A 622 -20.51 34.86 -1.05
N PRO A 623 -21.62 35.08 -0.33
CA PRO A 623 -21.85 34.45 0.95
C PRO A 623 -22.19 32.95 0.81
N ASN A 624 -21.99 32.21 1.89
CA ASN A 624 -22.49 30.85 2.03
C ASN A 624 -23.97 30.84 2.48
N GLU A 625 -24.54 29.66 2.76
CA GLU A 625 -25.95 29.51 3.16
C GLU A 625 -26.30 30.22 4.48
N LYS A 626 -25.30 30.46 5.34
CA LYS A 626 -25.44 31.21 6.60
C LYS A 626 -25.09 32.69 6.45
N ASN A 627 -25.13 33.21 5.23
CA ASN A 627 -24.75 34.58 4.90
C ASN A 627 -23.31 34.97 5.34
N SER A 628 -22.41 33.98 5.47
CA SER A 628 -21.02 34.21 5.89
C SER A 628 -20.10 34.36 4.69
N TYR A 629 -19.23 35.37 4.72
CA TYR A 629 -18.30 35.73 3.65
C TYR A 629 -16.87 35.23 3.95
N PRO A 630 -16.00 35.04 2.93
CA PRO A 630 -14.61 34.68 3.11
C PRO A 630 -13.86 35.53 4.15
N LEU A 631 -14.08 36.85 4.16
CA LEU A 631 -13.42 37.75 5.12
C LEU A 631 -13.73 37.39 6.58
N MET A 632 -14.95 36.93 6.88
CA MET A 632 -15.35 36.55 8.23
C MET A 632 -14.58 35.31 8.71
N PHE A 633 -14.46 34.31 7.85
CA PHE A 633 -13.63 33.13 8.12
C PHE A 633 -12.16 33.53 8.28
N ALA A 634 -11.66 34.44 7.44
CA ALA A 634 -10.29 34.88 7.51
C ALA A 634 -9.97 35.60 8.83
N LEU A 635 -10.86 36.50 9.28
CA LEU A 635 -10.70 37.21 10.55
C LEU A 635 -10.67 36.24 11.74
N TRP A 636 -11.41 35.14 11.64
CA TRP A 636 -11.48 34.09 12.65
C TRP A 636 -10.27 33.16 12.66
N LYS A 637 -9.89 32.63 11.49
CA LYS A 637 -8.90 31.54 11.40
C LYS A 637 -7.48 31.99 11.07
N GLN A 638 -7.31 33.16 10.45
CA GLN A 638 -5.99 33.61 10.01
C GLN A 638 -5.27 34.42 11.09
N THR A 639 -4.01 34.06 11.31
CA THR A 639 -3.14 34.66 12.32
C THR A 639 -2.44 35.92 11.81
N SER A 640 -2.10 35.98 10.53
CA SER A 640 -1.41 37.12 9.91
C SER A 640 -2.38 38.14 9.31
N ILE A 641 -2.15 39.43 9.58
CA ILE A 641 -2.89 40.55 8.96
C ILE A 641 -2.73 40.51 7.45
N ASP A 642 -1.54 40.18 6.93
CA ASP A 642 -1.29 40.13 5.50
C ASP A 642 -2.10 39.02 4.82
N THR A 643 -2.26 37.87 5.49
CA THR A 643 -3.15 36.81 5.01
C THR A 643 -4.61 37.26 5.03
N ILE A 644 -5.08 37.94 6.09
CA ILE A 644 -6.45 38.46 6.18
C ILE A 644 -6.74 39.43 5.04
N LYS A 645 -5.79 40.33 4.71
CA LYS A 645 -5.93 41.29 3.61
C LYS A 645 -6.25 40.60 2.29
N LEU A 646 -5.76 39.38 2.04
CA LEU A 646 -6.03 38.64 0.80
C LEU A 646 -7.53 38.38 0.58
N PHE A 647 -8.33 38.35 1.65
CA PHE A 647 -9.75 38.07 1.62
C PHE A 647 -10.65 39.32 1.66
N ILE A 648 -10.08 40.52 1.50
CA ILE A 648 -10.84 41.76 1.33
C ILE A 648 -11.03 42.02 -0.16
N PRO A 649 -12.29 42.25 -0.64
CA PRO A 649 -12.53 42.69 -2.01
C PRO A 649 -11.73 43.95 -2.34
N GLN A 650 -11.21 44.05 -3.56
CA GLN A 650 -10.44 45.22 -4.00
C GLN A 650 -11.35 46.41 -4.34
N GLU A 651 -12.54 46.13 -4.87
CA GLU A 651 -13.51 47.16 -5.19
C GLU A 651 -14.14 47.73 -3.90
N VAL A 652 -14.15 49.06 -3.79
CA VAL A 652 -14.58 49.76 -2.57
C VAL A 652 -16.04 49.47 -2.23
N CYS A 653 -16.91 49.37 -3.23
CA CYS A 653 -18.32 49.07 -3.05
C CYS A 653 -18.52 47.65 -2.51
N ASP A 654 -17.81 46.68 -3.07
CA ASP A 654 -17.85 45.27 -2.65
C ASP A 654 -17.29 45.09 -1.24
N ALA A 655 -16.15 45.74 -0.95
CA ALA A 655 -15.56 45.73 0.38
C ALA A 655 -16.54 46.30 1.41
N LYS A 656 -17.23 47.42 1.11
CA LYS A 656 -18.26 47.99 1.99
C LYS A 656 -19.41 47.01 2.22
N THR A 657 -19.88 46.33 1.19
CA THR A 657 -20.95 45.31 1.32
C THR A 657 -20.53 44.19 2.28
N VAL A 658 -19.33 43.64 2.09
CA VAL A 658 -18.81 42.57 2.97
C VAL A 658 -18.60 43.08 4.40
N TRP A 659 -18.05 44.29 4.58
CA TRP A 659 -17.85 44.90 5.90
C TRP A 659 -19.15 45.20 6.63
N ASN A 660 -20.18 45.68 5.93
CA ASN A 660 -21.48 45.92 6.53
C ASN A 660 -22.12 44.60 6.97
N ALA A 661 -22.00 43.54 6.17
CA ALA A 661 -22.50 42.22 6.54
C ALA A 661 -21.84 41.67 7.81
N ILE A 662 -20.58 42.02 8.11
CA ILE A 662 -19.90 41.63 9.37
C ILE A 662 -20.63 42.16 10.60
N ASN A 663 -21.23 43.34 10.52
CA ASN A 663 -21.98 43.91 11.65
C ASN A 663 -23.29 43.15 11.93
N ASP A 664 -23.81 42.45 10.93
CA ASP A 664 -25.09 41.73 11.01
C ASP A 664 -24.94 40.25 11.38
N VAL A 665 -23.72 39.70 11.33
CA VAL A 665 -23.48 38.29 11.67
C VAL A 665 -23.59 38.07 13.17
N LYS A 666 -24.69 37.44 13.57
CA LYS A 666 -24.83 36.82 14.89
C LYS A 666 -23.99 35.55 14.90
N PHE A 667 -22.74 35.63 15.34
CA PHE A 667 -21.97 34.43 15.64
C PHE A 667 -22.67 33.68 16.77
N GLU A 668 -23.19 32.49 16.49
CA GLU A 668 -23.56 31.48 17.50
C GLU A 668 -22.26 30.96 18.15
N MET A 669 -21.58 31.82 18.90
CA MET A 669 -20.46 31.44 19.75
C MET A 669 -20.97 31.30 21.17
N GLU A 670 -20.47 30.29 21.89
CA GLU A 670 -20.67 30.19 23.33
C GLU A 670 -20.24 31.52 23.99
N LYS A 671 -21.10 32.06 24.87
CA LYS A 671 -21.04 33.42 25.42
C LYS A 671 -19.64 33.94 25.84
N PRO A 672 -18.70 33.16 26.42
CA PRO A 672 -17.39 33.69 26.78
C PRO A 672 -16.47 34.04 25.59
N LEU A 673 -16.60 33.36 24.44
CA LEU A 673 -15.76 33.64 23.25
C LEU A 673 -16.21 34.89 22.50
N PHE A 674 -17.50 35.23 22.58
CA PHE A 674 -18.09 36.37 21.85
C PHE A 674 -17.48 37.72 22.25
N PHE A 675 -17.18 37.93 23.53
CA PHE A 675 -16.57 39.19 24.01
C PHE A 675 -15.12 39.35 23.55
N PHE A 676 -14.32 38.29 23.65
CA PHE A 676 -12.94 38.30 23.16
C PHE A 676 -12.89 38.50 21.65
N PHE A 677 -13.79 37.84 20.92
CA PHE A 677 -13.87 37.93 19.47
C PHE A 677 -14.24 39.34 19.02
N ASN A 678 -15.25 39.98 19.62
CA ASN A 678 -15.60 41.37 19.30
C ASN A 678 -14.48 42.37 19.66
N PHE A 679 -13.75 42.15 20.75
CA PHE A 679 -12.58 42.97 21.08
C PHE A 679 -11.46 42.81 20.05
N PHE A 680 -11.16 41.57 19.65
CA PHE A 680 -10.11 41.25 18.69
C PHE A 680 -10.46 41.71 17.27
N LEU A 681 -11.72 41.55 16.86
CA LEU A 681 -12.26 42.06 15.60
C LEU A 681 -12.18 43.58 15.55
N ASN A 682 -12.67 44.28 16.59
CA ASN A 682 -12.58 45.74 16.65
C ASN A 682 -11.12 46.23 16.59
N HIS A 683 -10.20 45.53 17.26
CA HIS A 683 -8.78 45.87 17.24
C HIS A 683 -8.13 45.59 15.86
N LYS A 684 -8.44 44.45 15.22
CA LYS A 684 -7.96 44.14 13.85
C LYS A 684 -8.56 45.11 12.83
N GLN A 685 -9.86 45.40 12.92
CA GLN A 685 -10.57 46.33 12.03
C GLN A 685 -9.98 47.74 12.12
N LYS A 686 -9.71 48.25 13.33
CA LYS A 686 -9.02 49.53 13.54
C LYS A 686 -7.60 49.60 12.98
N LYS A 687 -6.94 48.46 12.78
CA LYS A 687 -5.61 48.39 12.15
C LYS A 687 -5.68 48.22 10.63
N MET A 688 -6.83 47.83 10.08
CA MET A 688 -7.03 47.59 8.65
C MET A 688 -7.66 48.79 7.92
N VAL A 689 -8.55 49.51 8.61
CA VAL A 689 -8.98 50.88 8.23
C VAL A 689 -7.80 51.81 8.41
#